data_AF-A0A935LAB0-F1
#
_entry.id   AF-A0A935LAB0-F1
#
_cell.length_a   1.000
_cell.length_b   1.000
_cell.length_c   1.000
_cell.angle_alpha   90.00
_cell.angle_beta   90.00
_cell.angle_gamma   90.00
#
_symmetry.space_group_name_H-M   'P 1'
#
loop_
_entity.id
_entity.type
_entity.pdbx_description
1 polymer ?
#
loop_
_entity_poly.entity_id
_entity_poly.type
_entity_poly.pdbx_seq_one_letter_code
_entity_poly.pdbx_strand_id
1 'polypeptide(L)'
;MVLSSKAPPPPHPAQTTLGDILVVDDSHASRQALVTLLGNAGYSVREAPNGELALWSMARRVPDLIMLDVRMPGMSGFDVCRSIRQQTNTATVPVPVIFITDVADMDDTLEGFDAGGTDFISKPISDVETLARVRTHITMAQAAKQLLAQHSTASDVQQQAQPTTAVEDNTRPAEILVVEDTPISLLLLGTILRMAGYVVREATNGELALWSATKRTPDLILLDIRMPGMNGFDVCRCLKFDPATAHVPVIFISALTEAQDKAAGFAVGAVDFIAKPFDGKEVLARVQAHLRLARASTPAKSTLPPPATQNKGKDVKPQTTEFDRAFAASVNAIALTDAKGTILALNPAFSQLTGYPVEEVRSTPLMDLLARHAKSPLANTWPDLRKQGSWSTQARLLKRDQSYIVCQVSMSALQDFDGHTAPCVVVLQDISLKPPKESLVDFLAHFDPHTGLPNRALAQSRFSTMKIAAQAQGDRIVVCVIRFTLPPGTLAISDLSRKIAARLTPLLDAADTLYREDQQHFVLLHTQSGESSDDFERAVRVANQINTDTHWPEKPPGLHASIGLAFSPQDGDTLAALIEAGKISIEYAAPGSSIIGTSALQYPDFDIECALRSALLNHEFKLLYQPLFALQDGPLQSRIVGAEALLRWKVPNLGYIPLERLLRVAEETGEIVAIGAWVIRSVCAQVKLWEPRLKNGFKVAINISSLQFWQDGLFTTIEEALRDSGIAPTRLEFDITEDTILEDETQATAILRRLKMLGVSLALDGFNPHRTDPDLLQSLPLDCLKVDQQKIGTMDADPNHAGLLKSIVELAHTLQLQAVAKGIERPEELQQIKDCHFDLAQGFLTARPIAADAFSPRHLC
;
A
#
# COMPACT_ATOMS: atom_id res chain seq x y z
N MET A 1 45.84 43.07 -38.98
CA MET A 1 44.83 42.19 -38.37
C MET A 1 45.59 41.06 -37.69
N VAL A 2 45.76 41.16 -36.37
CA VAL A 2 46.62 40.28 -35.55
C VAL A 2 45.74 39.16 -35.00
N LEU A 3 46.05 37.90 -35.30
CA LEU A 3 45.51 36.74 -34.59
C LEU A 3 46.66 36.10 -33.81
N SER A 4 46.51 36.16 -32.49
CA SER A 4 47.50 35.80 -31.48
C SER A 4 47.59 34.28 -31.31
N SER A 5 48.81 33.74 -31.40
CA SER A 5 49.18 32.38 -31.04
C SER A 5 49.25 32.24 -29.51
N LYS A 6 48.36 31.43 -28.91
CA LYS A 6 48.57 30.91 -27.54
C LYS A 6 49.05 29.47 -27.62
N ALA A 7 50.20 29.21 -27.01
CA ALA A 7 50.77 27.88 -26.79
C ALA A 7 49.82 27.01 -25.94
N PRO A 8 49.84 25.67 -26.11
CA PRO A 8 49.01 24.77 -25.32
C PRO A 8 49.44 24.79 -23.84
N PRO A 9 48.50 24.63 -22.90
CA PRO A 9 48.81 24.58 -21.47
C PRO A 9 49.62 23.30 -21.14
N PRO A 10 50.42 23.31 -20.05
CA PRO A 10 51.24 22.16 -19.68
C PRO A 10 50.36 20.96 -19.28
N PRO A 11 50.84 19.72 -19.46
CA PRO A 11 50.06 18.53 -19.14
C PRO A 11 49.73 18.49 -17.65
N HIS A 12 48.44 18.32 -17.33
CA HIS A 12 47.97 18.06 -15.98
C HIS A 12 48.65 16.80 -15.41
N PRO A 13 48.98 16.78 -14.10
CA PRO A 13 49.56 15.61 -13.47
C PRO A 13 48.63 14.40 -13.63
N ALA A 14 49.21 13.23 -13.95
CA ALA A 14 48.48 11.99 -14.22
C ALA A 14 47.47 11.69 -13.08
N GLN A 15 46.19 11.91 -13.35
CA GLN A 15 45.11 11.45 -12.49
C GLN A 15 45.16 9.91 -12.48
N THR A 16 45.33 9.31 -11.31
CA THR A 16 45.11 7.88 -11.11
C THR A 16 43.66 7.56 -11.48
N THR A 17 43.48 6.82 -12.57
CA THR A 17 42.16 6.44 -13.11
C THR A 17 41.57 5.31 -12.27
N LEU A 18 40.24 5.30 -12.09
CA LEU A 18 39.55 4.26 -11.30
C LEU A 18 39.55 2.88 -11.98
N GLY A 19 39.74 2.86 -13.29
CA GLY A 19 39.82 1.65 -14.12
C GLY A 19 39.75 2.02 -15.60
N ASP A 20 40.20 1.10 -16.47
CA ASP A 20 40.08 1.25 -17.93
C ASP A 20 38.83 0.55 -18.46
N ILE A 21 37.96 1.27 -19.18
CA ILE A 21 36.74 0.73 -19.76
C ILE A 21 36.82 0.82 -21.28
N LEU A 22 36.40 -0.24 -21.97
CA LEU A 22 36.19 -0.24 -23.41
C LEU A 22 34.67 -0.16 -23.69
N VAL A 23 34.22 0.93 -24.29
CA VAL A 23 32.84 1.10 -24.76
C VAL A 23 32.78 0.76 -26.25
N VAL A 24 31.95 -0.22 -26.58
CA VAL A 24 31.76 -0.73 -27.94
C VAL A 24 30.28 -0.62 -28.29
N ASP A 25 29.94 0.25 -29.22
CA ASP A 25 28.57 0.51 -29.67
C ASP A 25 28.70 1.14 -31.07
N ASP A 26 27.80 0.88 -32.02
CA ASP A 26 27.89 1.41 -33.38
C ASP A 26 27.31 2.83 -33.51
N SER A 27 26.41 3.21 -32.61
CA SER A 27 25.86 4.55 -32.46
C SER A 27 26.87 5.52 -31.86
N HIS A 28 27.28 6.51 -32.65
CA HIS A 28 28.16 7.59 -32.18
C HIS A 28 27.55 8.36 -30.99
N ALA A 29 26.22 8.59 -31.01
CA ALA A 29 25.54 9.30 -29.94
C ALA A 29 25.57 8.51 -28.63
N SER A 30 25.30 7.20 -28.68
CA SER A 30 25.32 6.30 -27.51
C SER A 30 26.72 6.17 -26.93
N ARG A 31 27.74 5.98 -27.79
CA ARG A 31 29.15 5.96 -27.37
C ARG A 31 29.56 7.24 -26.65
N GLN A 32 29.28 8.41 -27.24
CA GLN A 32 29.67 9.69 -26.65
C GLN A 32 28.97 9.95 -25.32
N ALA A 33 27.70 9.55 -25.18
CA ALA A 33 26.98 9.64 -23.91
C ALA A 33 27.64 8.79 -22.81
N LEU A 34 27.97 7.52 -23.10
CA LEU A 34 28.64 6.62 -22.17
C LEU A 34 30.06 7.07 -21.82
N VAL A 35 30.81 7.56 -22.81
CA VAL A 35 32.16 8.11 -22.59
C VAL A 35 32.13 9.33 -21.69
N THR A 36 31.17 10.22 -21.90
CA THR A 36 30.98 11.41 -21.06
C THR A 36 30.60 11.00 -19.64
N LEU A 37 29.63 10.09 -19.49
CA LEU A 37 29.16 9.59 -18.19
C LEU A 37 30.31 8.95 -17.39
N LEU A 38 31.03 8.01 -18.00
CA LEU A 38 32.09 7.25 -17.35
C LEU A 38 33.36 8.10 -17.11
N GLY A 39 33.68 8.99 -18.05
CA GLY A 39 34.78 9.93 -17.91
C GLY A 39 34.55 10.90 -16.76
N ASN A 40 33.33 11.46 -16.63
CA ASN A 40 32.95 12.31 -15.50
C ASN A 40 33.01 11.57 -14.16
N ALA A 41 32.78 10.26 -14.17
CA ALA A 41 32.91 9.40 -12.99
C ALA A 41 34.36 9.01 -12.65
N GLY A 42 35.36 9.43 -13.44
CA GLY A 42 36.79 9.20 -13.17
C GLY A 42 37.39 7.93 -13.81
N TYR A 43 36.69 7.30 -14.75
CA TYR A 43 37.21 6.16 -15.52
C TYR A 43 37.96 6.62 -16.78
N SER A 44 38.96 5.83 -17.18
CA SER A 44 39.63 5.98 -18.47
C SER A 44 38.83 5.19 -19.51
N VAL A 45 38.27 5.87 -20.51
CA VAL A 45 37.35 5.26 -21.47
C VAL A 45 37.98 5.22 -22.85
N ARG A 46 37.97 4.03 -23.47
CA ARG A 46 38.30 3.82 -24.88
C ARG A 46 37.05 3.48 -25.66
N GLU A 47 36.98 3.95 -26.89
CA GLU A 47 35.84 3.74 -27.79
C GLU A 47 36.19 2.78 -28.93
N ALA A 48 35.25 1.93 -29.30
CA ALA A 48 35.29 1.20 -30.56
C ALA A 48 33.91 1.26 -31.25
N PRO A 49 33.82 1.68 -32.52
CA PRO A 49 32.54 1.82 -33.21
C PRO A 49 32.00 0.50 -33.80
N ASN A 50 32.73 -0.61 -33.70
CA ASN A 50 32.32 -1.93 -34.18
C ASN A 50 33.15 -3.05 -33.53
N GLY A 51 32.73 -4.31 -33.76
CA GLY A 51 33.39 -5.49 -33.18
C GLY A 51 34.84 -5.70 -33.62
N GLU A 52 35.19 -5.41 -34.88
CA GLU A 52 36.58 -5.57 -35.37
C GLU A 52 37.54 -4.62 -34.64
N LEU A 53 37.15 -3.35 -34.49
CA LEU A 53 37.94 -2.36 -33.76
C LEU A 53 37.97 -2.65 -32.25
N ALA A 54 36.93 -3.29 -31.71
CA ALA A 54 36.95 -3.77 -30.32
C ALA A 54 38.00 -4.85 -30.11
N LEU A 55 38.06 -5.88 -30.98
CA LEU A 55 39.07 -6.93 -30.92
C LEU A 55 40.50 -6.37 -31.15
N TRP A 56 40.65 -5.42 -32.06
CA TRP A 56 41.92 -4.73 -32.27
C TRP A 56 42.37 -3.94 -31.03
N SER A 57 41.44 -3.26 -30.35
CA SER A 57 41.70 -2.51 -29.11
C SER A 57 42.08 -3.44 -27.94
N MET A 58 41.45 -4.62 -27.87
CA MET A 58 41.76 -5.67 -26.89
C MET A 58 43.17 -6.21 -27.04
N ALA A 59 43.63 -6.46 -28.28
CA ALA A 59 44.97 -6.97 -28.56
C ALA A 59 46.09 -6.01 -28.13
N ARG A 60 45.81 -4.70 -28.04
CA ARG A 60 46.78 -3.68 -27.62
C ARG A 60 46.86 -3.49 -26.11
N ARG A 61 45.70 -3.47 -25.44
CA ARG A 61 45.59 -3.27 -24.00
C ARG A 61 44.29 -3.87 -23.51
N VAL A 62 44.37 -4.77 -22.54
CA VAL A 62 43.20 -5.40 -21.92
C VAL A 62 42.56 -4.40 -20.95
N PRO A 63 41.28 -4.02 -21.12
CA PRO A 63 40.55 -3.16 -20.19
C PRO A 63 40.18 -3.90 -18.90
N ASP A 64 39.75 -3.17 -17.89
CA ASP A 64 39.17 -3.72 -16.66
C ASP A 64 37.70 -4.09 -16.81
N LEU A 65 36.99 -3.49 -17.79
CA LEU A 65 35.60 -3.80 -18.11
C LEU A 65 35.28 -3.47 -19.57
N ILE A 66 34.36 -4.23 -20.18
CA ILE A 66 33.85 -3.96 -21.53
C ILE A 66 32.35 -3.70 -21.44
N MET A 67 31.91 -2.57 -21.98
CA MET A 67 30.50 -2.29 -22.26
C MET A 67 30.25 -2.50 -23.75
N LEU A 68 29.33 -3.39 -24.10
CA LEU A 68 29.22 -3.95 -25.44
C LEU A 68 27.77 -3.95 -25.92
N ASP A 69 27.48 -3.15 -26.95
CA ASP A 69 26.18 -3.20 -27.63
C ASP A 69 25.99 -4.57 -28.28
N VAL A 70 24.79 -5.13 -28.10
CA VAL A 70 24.44 -6.43 -28.68
C VAL A 70 24.26 -6.29 -30.20
N ARG A 71 23.54 -5.26 -30.63
CA ARG A 71 23.13 -5.10 -32.03
C ARG A 71 24.09 -4.18 -32.77
N MET A 72 25.14 -4.77 -33.36
CA MET A 72 26.10 -4.04 -34.19
C MET A 72 26.20 -4.65 -35.60
N PRO A 73 26.40 -3.83 -36.65
CA PRO A 73 26.57 -4.33 -38.01
C PRO A 73 27.88 -5.12 -38.17
N GLY A 74 27.82 -6.20 -38.95
CA GLY A 74 28.96 -7.06 -39.27
C GLY A 74 29.23 -8.14 -38.22
N MET A 75 29.58 -7.73 -37.00
CA MET A 75 29.86 -8.66 -35.88
C MET A 75 29.01 -8.24 -34.68
N SER A 76 28.15 -9.16 -34.21
CA SER A 76 27.30 -8.90 -33.04
C SER A 76 28.12 -8.78 -31.76
N GLY A 77 27.56 -8.14 -30.73
CA GLY A 77 28.19 -8.11 -29.42
C GLY A 77 28.50 -9.52 -28.87
N PHE A 78 27.63 -10.50 -29.12
CA PHE A 78 27.86 -11.88 -28.69
C PHE A 78 29.07 -12.52 -29.38
N ASP A 79 29.25 -12.29 -30.68
CA ASP A 79 30.39 -12.82 -31.43
C ASP A 79 31.72 -12.18 -31.00
N VAL A 80 31.69 -10.88 -30.69
CA VAL A 80 32.84 -10.18 -30.09
C VAL A 80 33.19 -10.80 -28.73
N CYS A 81 32.20 -11.03 -27.87
CA CYS A 81 32.41 -11.62 -26.55
C CYS A 81 33.01 -13.03 -26.65
N ARG A 82 32.44 -13.91 -27.50
CA ARG A 82 32.98 -15.26 -27.76
C ARG A 82 34.42 -15.21 -28.23
N SER A 83 34.72 -14.30 -29.16
CA SER A 83 36.08 -14.11 -29.68
C SER A 83 37.07 -13.68 -28.59
N ILE A 84 36.66 -12.77 -27.70
CA ILE A 84 37.47 -12.35 -26.54
C ILE A 84 37.72 -13.53 -25.59
N ARG A 85 36.70 -14.34 -25.32
CA ARG A 85 36.82 -15.53 -24.44
C ARG A 85 37.71 -16.61 -25.04
N GLN A 86 37.73 -16.76 -26.36
CA GLN A 86 38.63 -17.70 -27.05
C GLN A 86 40.09 -17.21 -27.09
N GLN A 87 40.32 -15.90 -27.09
CA GLN A 87 41.65 -15.29 -27.15
C GLN A 87 42.31 -15.09 -25.76
N THR A 88 41.54 -15.19 -24.67
CA THR A 88 42.05 -15.05 -23.30
C THR A 88 42.43 -16.41 -22.73
N ASN A 89 43.68 -16.54 -22.26
CA ASN A 89 44.20 -17.80 -21.72
C ASN A 89 43.59 -18.11 -20.33
N THR A 90 43.48 -19.38 -19.96
CA THR A 90 42.82 -19.86 -18.73
C THR A 90 43.50 -19.43 -17.42
N ALA A 91 44.70 -18.83 -17.49
CA ALA A 91 45.49 -18.40 -16.33
C ALA A 91 45.21 -16.96 -15.85
N THR A 92 44.31 -16.22 -16.49
CA THR A 92 44.00 -14.82 -16.16
C THR A 92 42.53 -14.62 -15.78
N VAL A 93 42.25 -13.72 -14.84
CA VAL A 93 40.87 -13.32 -14.49
C VAL A 93 40.14 -12.86 -15.76
N PRO A 94 38.99 -13.46 -16.11
CA PRO A 94 38.24 -13.07 -17.29
C PRO A 94 37.74 -11.63 -17.14
N VAL A 95 37.91 -10.82 -18.19
CA VAL A 95 37.44 -9.42 -18.21
C VAL A 95 35.91 -9.38 -18.16
N PRO A 96 35.29 -8.69 -17.19
CA PRO A 96 33.84 -8.51 -17.16
C PRO A 96 33.30 -7.87 -18.44
N VAL A 97 32.21 -8.43 -18.96
CA VAL A 97 31.52 -7.90 -20.14
C VAL A 97 30.07 -7.59 -19.74
N ILE A 98 29.69 -6.32 -19.85
CA ILE A 98 28.32 -5.85 -19.67
C ILE A 98 27.73 -5.59 -21.05
N PHE A 99 26.68 -6.33 -21.40
CA PHE A 99 25.95 -6.11 -22.65
C PHE A 99 24.98 -4.94 -22.52
N ILE A 100 24.83 -4.16 -23.59
CA ILE A 100 23.81 -3.12 -23.69
C ILE A 100 22.78 -3.60 -24.72
N THR A 101 21.51 -3.74 -24.31
CA THR A 101 20.45 -4.33 -25.15
C THR A 101 19.12 -3.60 -25.03
N ASP A 102 18.24 -3.72 -26.02
CA ASP A 102 16.85 -3.26 -25.96
C ASP A 102 16.01 -4.29 -25.17
N VAL A 103 15.23 -3.82 -24.17
CA VAL A 103 14.63 -4.56 -23.03
C VAL A 103 13.89 -5.89 -23.32
N ALA A 104 13.60 -6.28 -24.56
CA ALA A 104 12.48 -7.17 -24.84
C ALA A 104 12.79 -8.66 -25.10
N ASP A 105 14.03 -9.16 -25.07
CA ASP A 105 14.29 -10.57 -25.38
C ASP A 105 15.09 -11.35 -24.31
N MET A 106 14.44 -12.33 -23.69
CA MET A 106 15.06 -13.29 -22.76
C MET A 106 16.14 -14.12 -23.49
N ASP A 107 15.94 -14.36 -24.80
CA ASP A 107 16.87 -15.12 -25.62
C ASP A 107 18.20 -14.37 -25.80
N ASP A 108 18.17 -13.03 -25.98
CA ASP A 108 19.38 -12.18 -26.00
C ASP A 108 20.14 -12.24 -24.66
N THR A 109 19.41 -12.33 -23.55
CA THR A 109 20.02 -12.41 -22.20
C THR A 109 20.72 -13.75 -21.99
N LEU A 110 20.06 -14.86 -22.35
CA LEU A 110 20.64 -16.20 -22.26
C LEU A 110 21.83 -16.36 -23.21
N GLU A 111 21.69 -15.92 -24.46
CA GLU A 111 22.77 -16.00 -25.46
C GLU A 111 24.01 -15.21 -25.02
N GLY A 112 23.84 -14.02 -24.42
CA GLY A 112 24.98 -13.26 -23.93
C GLY A 112 25.69 -13.93 -22.75
N PHE A 113 24.99 -14.58 -21.82
CA PHE A 113 25.65 -15.36 -20.76
C PHE A 113 26.39 -16.58 -21.31
N ASP A 114 25.82 -17.28 -22.29
CA ASP A 114 26.47 -18.39 -23.01
C ASP A 114 27.71 -17.92 -23.80
N ALA A 115 27.66 -16.71 -24.37
CA ALA A 115 28.81 -16.06 -25.00
C ALA A 115 29.92 -15.68 -24.00
N GLY A 116 29.65 -15.78 -22.68
CA GLY A 116 30.59 -15.48 -21.61
C GLY A 116 30.44 -14.08 -21.02
N GLY A 117 29.31 -13.42 -21.26
CA GLY A 117 28.92 -12.17 -20.62
C GLY A 117 28.78 -12.29 -19.11
N THR A 118 28.88 -11.14 -18.44
CA THR A 118 28.82 -11.05 -16.98
C THR A 118 27.54 -10.37 -16.52
N ASP A 119 27.01 -9.43 -17.30
CA ASP A 119 25.83 -8.65 -16.93
C ASP A 119 25.19 -7.94 -18.14
N PHE A 120 24.05 -7.29 -17.92
CA PHE A 120 23.29 -6.54 -18.92
C PHE A 120 22.82 -5.18 -18.40
N ILE A 121 22.76 -4.19 -19.29
CA ILE A 121 22.11 -2.90 -19.13
C ILE A 121 21.08 -2.75 -20.24
N SER A 122 19.86 -2.40 -19.86
CA SER A 122 18.78 -2.17 -20.80
C SER A 122 18.73 -0.74 -21.34
N LYS A 123 18.38 -0.57 -22.61
CA LYS A 123 18.09 0.73 -23.25
C LYS A 123 16.61 1.12 -22.97
N PRO A 124 16.29 2.39 -22.64
CA PRO A 124 17.20 3.53 -22.54
C PRO A 124 18.11 3.42 -21.32
N ILE A 125 19.38 3.77 -21.52
CA ILE A 125 20.45 3.60 -20.53
C ILE A 125 20.20 4.55 -19.35
N SER A 126 20.15 4.02 -18.13
CA SER A 126 20.13 4.81 -16.91
C SER A 126 21.54 5.11 -16.42
N ASP A 127 21.88 6.38 -16.25
CA ASP A 127 23.18 6.83 -15.74
C ASP A 127 23.51 6.21 -14.38
N VAL A 128 22.51 6.17 -13.50
CA VAL A 128 22.65 5.72 -12.11
C VAL A 128 22.88 4.21 -12.04
N GLU A 129 22.12 3.41 -12.79
CA GLU A 129 22.31 1.95 -12.85
C GLU A 129 23.63 1.60 -13.53
N THR A 130 23.98 2.30 -14.61
CA THR A 130 25.21 2.06 -15.38
C THR A 130 26.44 2.25 -14.51
N LEU A 131 26.54 3.38 -13.80
CA LEU A 131 27.67 3.65 -12.92
C LEU A 131 27.77 2.64 -11.78
N ALA A 132 26.64 2.20 -11.24
CA ALA A 132 26.60 1.21 -10.16
C ALA A 132 27.11 -0.17 -10.62
N ARG A 133 26.65 -0.67 -11.78
CA ARG A 133 27.09 -1.96 -12.34
C ARG A 133 28.58 -1.93 -12.70
N VAL A 134 29.01 -0.88 -13.40
CA VAL A 134 30.42 -0.69 -13.79
C VAL A 134 31.34 -0.72 -12.57
N ARG A 135 31.02 0.06 -11.53
CA ARG A 135 31.81 0.11 -10.29
C ARG A 135 31.91 -1.27 -9.63
N THR A 136 30.79 -1.99 -9.56
CA THR A 136 30.69 -3.30 -8.91
C THR A 136 31.59 -4.32 -9.60
N HIS A 137 31.45 -4.46 -10.91
CA HIS A 137 32.22 -5.45 -11.69
C HIS A 137 33.71 -5.13 -11.77
N ILE A 138 34.10 -3.86 -11.88
CA ILE A 138 35.52 -3.45 -11.82
C ILE A 138 36.11 -3.78 -10.46
N THR A 139 35.40 -3.49 -9.37
CA THR A 139 35.88 -3.76 -8.00
C THR A 139 36.11 -5.27 -7.81
N MET A 140 35.18 -6.12 -8.26
CA MET A 140 35.33 -7.58 -8.20
C MET A 140 36.52 -8.08 -9.03
N ALA A 141 36.66 -7.60 -10.27
CA ALA A 141 37.75 -8.01 -11.15
C ALA A 141 39.13 -7.57 -10.63
N GLN A 142 39.25 -6.36 -10.07
CA GLN A 142 40.49 -5.87 -9.46
C GLN A 142 40.86 -6.67 -8.21
N ALA A 143 39.89 -6.99 -7.35
CA ALA A 143 40.12 -7.84 -6.17
C ALA A 143 40.64 -9.23 -6.59
N ALA A 144 40.05 -9.83 -7.62
CA ALA A 144 40.49 -11.09 -8.19
C ALA A 144 41.95 -11.01 -8.73
N LYS A 145 42.26 -9.96 -9.52
CA LYS A 145 43.60 -9.73 -10.08
C LYS A 145 44.66 -9.53 -8.99
N GLN A 146 44.33 -8.80 -7.92
CA GLN A 146 45.23 -8.58 -6.78
C GLN A 146 45.55 -9.89 -6.05
N LEU A 147 44.54 -10.74 -5.82
CA LEU A 147 44.72 -12.04 -5.16
C LEU A 147 45.59 -12.98 -6.00
N LEU A 148 45.43 -13.01 -7.32
CA LEU A 148 46.34 -13.74 -8.21
C LEU A 148 47.78 -13.19 -8.17
N ALA A 149 47.96 -11.87 -8.22
CA ALA A 149 49.28 -11.24 -8.20
C ALA A 149 50.06 -11.51 -6.90
N GLN A 150 49.36 -11.59 -5.76
CA GLN A 150 49.94 -11.96 -4.46
C GLN A 150 50.39 -13.42 -4.39
N HIS A 151 49.91 -14.30 -5.28
CA HIS A 151 50.28 -15.72 -5.29
C HIS A 151 51.30 -16.06 -6.39
N SER A 152 51.34 -15.31 -7.48
CA SER A 152 52.40 -15.43 -8.50
C SER A 152 53.79 -15.10 -7.95
N THR A 153 53.90 -14.20 -6.97
CA THR A 153 55.17 -13.83 -6.31
C THR A 153 55.69 -14.87 -5.31
N ALA A 154 54.88 -15.85 -4.92
CA ALA A 154 55.29 -16.96 -4.05
C ALA A 154 55.76 -18.21 -4.82
N SER A 155 55.60 -18.23 -6.15
CA SER A 155 55.75 -19.44 -6.98
C SER A 155 57.05 -19.50 -7.80
N ASP A 156 58.00 -18.60 -7.59
CA ASP A 156 59.30 -18.60 -8.30
C ASP A 156 60.29 -19.69 -7.82
N VAL A 157 59.83 -20.65 -7.02
CA VAL A 157 60.61 -21.86 -6.67
C VAL A 157 59.86 -23.11 -7.10
N GLN A 158 59.84 -23.39 -8.40
CA GLN A 158 60.05 -24.71 -9.03
C GLN A 158 59.43 -24.75 -10.44
N GLN A 159 60.27 -24.51 -11.44
CA GLN A 159 60.05 -25.00 -12.80
C GLN A 159 60.24 -26.52 -12.85
N GLN A 160 59.24 -27.25 -13.37
CA GLN A 160 59.36 -28.27 -14.43
C GLN A 160 58.13 -29.19 -14.44
N ALA A 161 57.21 -29.00 -15.38
CA ALA A 161 56.43 -30.08 -16.01
C ALA A 161 55.78 -29.57 -17.30
N GLN A 162 55.93 -30.36 -18.37
CA GLN A 162 55.43 -30.16 -19.72
C GLN A 162 53.90 -30.38 -19.84
N PRO A 163 53.28 -29.98 -20.98
CA PRO A 163 51.83 -29.88 -21.10
C PRO A 163 51.17 -31.25 -21.27
N THR A 164 50.39 -31.67 -20.28
CA THR A 164 49.47 -32.80 -20.41
C THR A 164 48.03 -32.30 -20.45
N THR A 165 47.40 -32.69 -21.54
CA THR A 165 45.98 -32.61 -21.91
C THR A 165 45.04 -33.20 -20.85
N ALA A 166 43.81 -32.66 -20.86
CA ALA A 166 42.60 -33.11 -20.20
C ALA A 166 42.36 -32.59 -18.77
N VAL A 167 41.27 -31.84 -18.67
CA VAL A 167 40.65 -31.21 -17.52
C VAL A 167 40.08 -32.30 -16.61
N GLU A 168 40.70 -32.56 -15.46
CA GLU A 168 40.04 -33.19 -14.31
C GLU A 168 39.67 -32.08 -13.33
N ASP A 169 38.43 -31.62 -13.41
CA ASP A 169 37.85 -30.59 -12.55
C ASP A 169 37.54 -31.21 -11.17
N ASN A 170 38.57 -31.28 -10.33
CA ASN A 170 38.48 -31.72 -8.95
C ASN A 170 37.89 -30.58 -8.09
N THR A 171 36.57 -30.33 -8.21
CA THR A 171 35.93 -29.24 -7.47
C THR A 171 34.63 -29.68 -6.79
N ARG A 172 34.59 -29.55 -5.45
CA ARG A 172 33.37 -29.69 -4.64
C ARG A 172 32.20 -28.90 -5.27
N PRO A 173 30.97 -29.42 -5.27
CA PRO A 173 29.81 -28.67 -5.75
C PRO A 173 29.67 -27.37 -4.96
N ALA A 174 29.49 -26.24 -5.66
CA ALA A 174 29.36 -24.92 -5.03
C ALA A 174 28.15 -24.91 -4.10
N GLU A 175 28.31 -24.28 -2.95
CA GLU A 175 27.23 -24.13 -1.98
C GLU A 175 26.58 -22.75 -2.10
N ILE A 176 25.26 -22.75 -2.26
CA ILE A 176 24.45 -21.55 -2.43
C ILE A 176 23.50 -21.44 -1.24
N LEU A 177 23.51 -20.27 -0.59
CA LEU A 177 22.53 -19.94 0.44
C LEU A 177 21.36 -19.19 -0.22
N VAL A 178 20.17 -19.77 -0.20
CA VAL A 178 18.93 -19.13 -0.65
C VAL A 178 18.19 -18.58 0.56
N VAL A 179 17.92 -17.28 0.54
CA VAL A 179 17.24 -16.57 1.61
C VAL A 179 15.95 -15.96 1.06
N GLU A 180 14.81 -16.50 1.48
CA GLU A 180 13.50 -16.12 0.96
C GLU A 180 12.43 -16.45 2.00
N ASP A 181 11.56 -15.48 2.28
CA ASP A 181 10.51 -15.59 3.30
C ASP A 181 9.27 -16.36 2.81
N THR A 182 9.07 -16.39 1.49
CA THR A 182 7.96 -17.08 0.85
C THR A 182 8.31 -18.55 0.61
N PRO A 183 7.63 -19.52 1.25
CA PRO A 183 8.00 -20.94 1.17
C PRO A 183 7.99 -21.51 -0.26
N ILE A 184 7.11 -21.00 -1.13
CA ILE A 184 6.99 -21.43 -2.52
C ILE A 184 8.20 -20.98 -3.35
N SER A 185 8.62 -19.72 -3.21
CA SER A 185 9.78 -19.15 -3.89
C SER A 185 11.06 -19.83 -3.42
N LEU A 186 11.19 -20.08 -2.10
CA LEU A 186 12.32 -20.78 -1.50
C LEU A 186 12.44 -22.21 -2.03
N LEU A 187 11.32 -22.94 -2.09
CA LEU A 187 11.25 -24.29 -2.66
C LEU A 187 11.62 -24.32 -4.15
N LEU A 188 11.11 -23.37 -4.93
CA LEU A 188 11.36 -23.29 -6.38
C LEU A 188 12.84 -23.04 -6.66
N LEU A 189 13.43 -22.01 -6.03
CA LEU A 189 14.85 -21.68 -6.17
C LEU A 189 15.75 -22.82 -5.68
N GLY A 190 15.43 -23.39 -4.52
CA GLY A 190 16.19 -24.51 -3.97
C GLY A 190 16.15 -25.75 -4.88
N THR A 191 15.01 -26.01 -5.53
CA THR A 191 14.89 -27.12 -6.49
C THR A 191 15.70 -26.87 -7.76
N ILE A 192 15.58 -25.67 -8.36
CA ILE A 192 16.33 -25.27 -9.56
C ILE A 192 17.84 -25.43 -9.34
N LEU A 193 18.35 -24.96 -8.20
CA LEU A 193 19.77 -24.97 -7.90
C LEU A 193 20.30 -26.36 -7.53
N ARG A 194 19.55 -27.15 -6.74
CA ARG A 194 19.96 -28.54 -6.41
C ARG A 194 20.03 -29.41 -7.66
N MET A 195 19.07 -29.24 -8.57
CA MET A 195 19.09 -29.94 -9.86
C MET A 195 20.23 -29.49 -10.77
N ALA A 196 20.67 -28.25 -10.65
CA ALA A 196 21.88 -27.76 -11.31
C ALA A 196 23.18 -28.15 -10.56
N GLY A 197 23.10 -29.10 -9.62
CA GLY A 197 24.26 -29.74 -8.99
C GLY A 197 24.88 -28.94 -7.85
N TYR A 198 24.22 -27.86 -7.42
CA TYR A 198 24.67 -27.05 -6.29
C TYR A 198 24.21 -27.64 -4.96
N VAL A 199 25.03 -27.46 -3.93
CA VAL A 199 24.59 -27.70 -2.55
C VAL A 199 23.77 -26.49 -2.12
N VAL A 200 22.49 -26.68 -1.82
CA VAL A 200 21.63 -25.56 -1.42
C VAL A 200 21.35 -25.60 0.07
N ARG A 201 21.66 -24.48 0.72
CA ARG A 201 21.25 -24.18 2.08
C ARG A 201 20.16 -23.12 2.06
N GLU A 202 19.17 -23.26 2.92
CA GLU A 202 17.98 -22.41 2.91
C GLU A 202 17.88 -21.61 4.21
N ALA A 203 17.38 -20.38 4.10
CA ALA A 203 17.01 -19.53 5.22
C ALA A 203 15.70 -18.81 4.92
N THR A 204 14.80 -18.77 5.90
CA THR A 204 13.45 -18.19 5.75
C THR A 204 13.35 -16.74 6.23
N ASN A 205 14.43 -16.19 6.77
CA ASN A 205 14.52 -14.80 7.23
C ASN A 205 15.99 -14.35 7.33
N GLY A 206 16.18 -13.05 7.57
CA GLY A 206 17.51 -12.44 7.63
C GLY A 206 18.39 -12.93 8.79
N GLU A 207 17.81 -13.19 9.96
CA GLU A 207 18.56 -13.66 11.12
C GLU A 207 19.14 -15.06 10.91
N LEU A 208 18.34 -15.97 10.33
CA LEU A 208 18.79 -17.31 9.94
C LEU A 208 19.83 -17.22 8.82
N ALA A 209 19.70 -16.27 7.90
CA ALA A 209 20.68 -16.06 6.84
C ALA A 209 22.05 -15.67 7.39
N LEU A 210 22.11 -14.69 8.30
CA LEU A 210 23.36 -14.24 8.93
C LEU A 210 23.98 -15.34 9.78
N TRP A 211 23.19 -16.02 10.60
CA TRP A 211 23.66 -17.15 11.40
C TRP A 211 24.23 -18.27 10.51
N SER A 212 23.54 -18.59 9.42
CA SER A 212 23.93 -19.66 8.50
C SER A 212 25.20 -19.31 7.71
N ALA A 213 25.29 -18.08 7.20
CA ALA A 213 26.43 -17.60 6.44
C ALA A 213 27.72 -17.51 7.29
N THR A 214 27.61 -17.05 8.53
CA THR A 214 28.74 -16.96 9.46
C THR A 214 29.20 -18.32 9.98
N LYS A 215 28.29 -19.28 10.17
CA LYS A 215 28.63 -20.65 10.58
C LYS A 215 29.44 -21.41 9.54
N ARG A 216 29.09 -21.24 8.27
CA ARG A 216 29.81 -21.83 7.14
C ARG A 216 29.52 -20.99 5.90
N THR A 217 30.53 -20.24 5.48
CA THR A 217 30.50 -19.29 4.36
C THR A 217 30.09 -20.00 3.06
N PRO A 218 28.95 -19.62 2.44
CA PRO A 218 28.56 -20.14 1.14
C PRO A 218 29.43 -19.54 0.02
N ASP A 219 29.40 -20.15 -1.16
CA ASP A 219 30.10 -19.64 -2.35
C ASP A 219 29.28 -18.53 -3.06
N LEU A 220 27.95 -18.47 -2.85
CA LEU A 220 27.06 -17.41 -3.33
C LEU A 220 25.79 -17.32 -2.47
N ILE A 221 25.18 -16.13 -2.37
CA ILE A 221 23.91 -15.91 -1.67
C ILE A 221 22.86 -15.36 -2.64
N LEU A 222 21.71 -16.04 -2.73
CA LEU A 222 20.48 -15.50 -3.33
C LEU A 222 19.62 -14.94 -2.20
N LEU A 223 19.29 -13.65 -2.27
CA LEU A 223 18.68 -12.94 -1.15
C LEU A 223 17.44 -12.17 -1.59
N ASP A 224 16.27 -12.53 -1.05
CA ASP A 224 15.09 -11.70 -1.21
C ASP A 224 15.28 -10.34 -0.52
N ILE A 225 14.90 -9.27 -1.21
CA ILE A 225 14.91 -7.92 -0.63
C ILE A 225 13.78 -7.77 0.39
N ARG A 226 12.59 -8.31 0.08
CA ARG A 226 11.38 -8.07 0.88
C ARG A 226 11.13 -9.24 1.82
N MET A 227 11.78 -9.20 2.98
CA MET A 227 11.58 -10.17 4.07
C MET A 227 11.09 -9.45 5.34
N PRO A 228 10.20 -10.07 6.13
CA PRO A 228 9.72 -9.51 7.40
C PRO A 228 10.84 -9.46 8.44
N GLY A 229 10.81 -8.43 9.29
CA GLY A 229 11.86 -8.18 10.28
C GLY A 229 13.07 -7.52 9.64
N MET A 230 14.13 -8.29 9.40
CA MET A 230 15.34 -7.82 8.72
C MET A 230 15.21 -7.96 7.20
N ASN A 231 15.12 -6.83 6.49
CA ASN A 231 15.03 -6.82 5.03
C ASN A 231 16.37 -7.22 4.37
N GLY A 232 16.34 -7.58 3.09
CA GLY A 232 17.53 -8.04 2.37
C GLY A 232 18.65 -7.00 2.26
N PHE A 233 18.36 -5.71 2.25
CA PHE A 233 19.42 -4.69 2.29
C PHE A 233 20.18 -4.72 3.61
N ASP A 234 19.48 -4.85 4.74
CA ASP A 234 20.11 -4.91 6.06
C ASP A 234 20.93 -6.19 6.24
N VAL A 235 20.42 -7.33 5.75
CA VAL A 235 21.17 -8.59 5.69
C VAL A 235 22.43 -8.43 4.85
N CYS A 236 22.34 -7.83 3.66
CA CYS A 236 23.48 -7.63 2.77
C CYS A 236 24.53 -6.70 3.40
N ARG A 237 24.13 -5.59 4.06
CA ARG A 237 25.06 -4.72 4.80
C ARG A 237 25.83 -5.51 5.86
N CYS A 238 25.12 -6.33 6.65
CA CYS A 238 25.75 -7.13 7.70
C CYS A 238 26.74 -8.15 7.12
N LEU A 239 26.37 -8.84 6.03
CA LEU A 239 27.24 -9.79 5.32
C LEU A 239 28.49 -9.10 4.74
N LYS A 240 28.35 -7.86 4.24
CA LYS A 240 29.44 -7.09 3.64
C LYS A 240 30.35 -6.43 4.68
N PHE A 241 29.83 -6.17 5.88
CA PHE A 241 30.60 -5.64 6.99
C PHE A 241 31.47 -6.72 7.68
N ASP A 242 31.02 -7.98 7.70
CA ASP A 242 31.78 -9.08 8.31
C ASP A 242 32.93 -9.56 7.39
N PRO A 243 34.20 -9.48 7.83
CA PRO A 243 35.36 -9.94 7.04
C PRO A 243 35.26 -11.39 6.55
N ALA A 244 34.56 -12.26 7.28
CA ALA A 244 34.38 -13.66 6.91
C ALA A 244 33.43 -13.85 5.72
N THR A 245 32.46 -12.94 5.52
CA THR A 245 31.45 -13.05 4.46
C THR A 245 31.51 -11.93 3.42
N ALA A 246 32.33 -10.89 3.62
CA ALA A 246 32.37 -9.72 2.75
C ALA A 246 32.65 -10.03 1.27
N HIS A 247 33.49 -11.05 1.03
CA HIS A 247 33.88 -11.50 -0.31
C HIS A 247 32.79 -12.34 -1.02
N VAL A 248 31.76 -12.81 -0.31
CA VAL A 248 30.73 -13.68 -0.89
C VAL A 248 29.80 -12.86 -1.80
N PRO A 249 29.60 -13.26 -3.07
CA PRO A 249 28.67 -12.56 -3.96
C PRO A 249 27.22 -12.70 -3.47
N VAL A 250 26.50 -11.59 -3.43
CA VAL A 250 25.08 -11.52 -3.06
C VAL A 250 24.28 -11.06 -4.26
N ILE A 251 23.39 -11.91 -4.77
CA ILE A 251 22.43 -11.57 -5.82
C ILE A 251 21.07 -11.35 -5.17
N PHE A 252 20.50 -10.17 -5.38
CA PHE A 252 19.17 -9.88 -4.87
C PHE A 252 18.08 -10.49 -5.75
N ILE A 253 17.01 -10.96 -5.13
CA ILE A 253 15.78 -11.35 -5.81
C ILE A 253 14.72 -10.31 -5.46
N SER A 254 14.14 -9.66 -6.47
CA SER A 254 13.33 -8.45 -6.25
C SER A 254 12.16 -8.32 -7.22
N ALA A 255 11.05 -7.76 -6.76
CA ALA A 255 9.97 -7.30 -7.65
C ALA A 255 10.16 -5.84 -8.13
N LEU A 256 11.26 -5.19 -7.74
CA LEU A 256 11.56 -3.80 -8.08
C LEU A 256 12.16 -3.74 -9.50
N THR A 257 11.57 -2.94 -10.37
CA THR A 257 12.01 -2.77 -11.77
C THR A 257 12.72 -1.45 -12.02
N GLU A 258 12.70 -0.51 -11.05
CA GLU A 258 13.25 0.82 -11.22
C GLU A 258 14.78 0.88 -11.04
N ALA A 259 15.44 1.72 -11.83
CA ALA A 259 16.90 1.85 -11.84
C ALA A 259 17.47 2.38 -10.51
N GLN A 260 16.71 3.21 -9.78
CA GLN A 260 17.14 3.76 -8.49
C GLN A 260 17.21 2.69 -7.40
N ASP A 261 16.25 1.77 -7.36
CA ASP A 261 16.22 0.66 -6.40
C ASP A 261 17.37 -0.32 -6.62
N LYS A 262 17.68 -0.62 -7.89
CA LYS A 262 18.83 -1.45 -8.25
C LYS A 262 20.15 -0.78 -7.80
N ALA A 263 20.28 0.53 -8.06
CA ALA A 263 21.45 1.29 -7.63
C ALA A 263 21.64 1.30 -6.10
N ALA A 264 20.54 1.37 -5.34
CA ALA A 264 20.59 1.29 -3.88
C ALA A 264 21.14 -0.07 -3.38
N GLY A 265 20.79 -1.19 -4.02
CA GLY A 265 21.34 -2.48 -3.62
C GLY A 265 22.80 -2.71 -4.02
N PHE A 266 23.24 -2.17 -5.16
CA PHE A 266 24.67 -2.14 -5.50
C PHE A 266 25.48 -1.30 -4.48
N ALA A 267 24.93 -0.17 -4.01
CA ALA A 267 25.57 0.66 -2.99
C ALA A 267 25.77 -0.07 -1.66
N VAL A 268 24.91 -1.05 -1.36
CA VAL A 268 24.99 -1.92 -0.18
C VAL A 268 25.94 -3.11 -0.38
N GLY A 269 26.40 -3.36 -1.61
CA GLY A 269 27.41 -4.37 -1.94
C GLY A 269 26.87 -5.64 -2.58
N ALA A 270 25.62 -5.64 -3.06
CA ALA A 270 25.12 -6.70 -3.94
C ALA A 270 25.83 -6.65 -5.30
N VAL A 271 25.96 -7.82 -5.94
CA VAL A 271 26.69 -7.96 -7.20
C VAL A 271 25.76 -8.00 -8.40
N ASP A 272 24.48 -8.34 -8.20
CA ASP A 272 23.46 -8.39 -9.25
C ASP A 272 22.03 -8.54 -8.69
N PHE A 273 21.05 -8.57 -9.59
CA PHE A 273 19.63 -8.74 -9.31
C PHE A 273 18.95 -9.74 -10.25
N ILE A 274 17.95 -10.44 -9.73
CA ILE A 274 16.99 -11.28 -10.45
C ILE A 274 15.58 -10.72 -10.20
N ALA A 275 14.83 -10.46 -11.27
CA ALA A 275 13.47 -9.92 -11.17
C ALA A 275 12.45 -11.04 -10.83
N LYS A 276 11.44 -10.71 -10.00
CA LYS A 276 10.26 -11.55 -9.75
C LYS A 276 9.12 -11.16 -10.71
N PRO A 277 8.40 -12.11 -11.34
CA PRO A 277 8.65 -13.56 -11.32
C PRO A 277 9.93 -13.94 -12.08
N PHE A 278 10.70 -14.88 -11.55
CA PHE A 278 11.99 -15.27 -12.11
C PHE A 278 11.90 -16.52 -12.99
N ASP A 279 12.69 -16.55 -14.06
CA ASP A 279 12.90 -17.74 -14.88
C ASP A 279 14.08 -18.57 -14.35
N GLY A 280 13.93 -19.90 -14.29
CA GLY A 280 14.98 -20.78 -13.78
C GLY A 280 16.27 -20.74 -14.59
N LYS A 281 16.20 -20.51 -15.90
CA LYS A 281 17.38 -20.37 -16.76
C LYS A 281 18.12 -19.08 -16.45
N GLU A 282 17.40 -17.97 -16.23
CA GLU A 282 18.01 -16.69 -15.84
C GLU A 282 18.73 -16.81 -14.48
N VAL A 283 18.07 -17.43 -13.49
CA VAL A 283 18.66 -17.70 -12.17
C VAL A 283 19.98 -18.45 -12.32
N LEU A 284 19.98 -19.55 -13.09
CA LEU A 284 21.17 -20.38 -13.29
C LEU A 284 22.28 -19.62 -14.04
N ALA A 285 21.93 -18.87 -15.08
CA ALA A 285 22.89 -18.12 -15.87
C ALA A 285 23.63 -17.06 -15.03
N ARG A 286 22.88 -16.26 -14.25
CA ARG A 286 23.46 -15.25 -13.35
C ARG A 286 24.29 -15.88 -12.24
N VAL A 287 23.79 -16.94 -11.60
CA VAL A 287 24.55 -17.69 -10.57
C VAL A 287 25.87 -18.19 -11.13
N GLN A 288 25.86 -18.81 -12.31
CA GLN A 288 27.08 -19.31 -12.94
C GLN A 288 28.07 -18.19 -13.28
N ALA A 289 27.59 -17.07 -13.85
CA ALA A 289 28.46 -15.95 -14.22
C ALA A 289 29.20 -15.38 -13.00
N HIS A 290 28.50 -15.16 -11.89
CA HIS A 290 29.09 -14.63 -10.66
C HIS A 290 29.97 -15.64 -9.93
N LEU A 291 29.62 -16.93 -9.95
CA LEU A 291 30.49 -17.99 -9.42
C LEU A 291 31.81 -18.10 -10.19
N ARG A 292 31.81 -17.93 -11.53
CA ARG A 292 33.05 -17.94 -12.33
C ARG A 292 34.00 -16.80 -11.90
N LEU A 293 33.47 -15.59 -11.68
CA LEU A 293 34.26 -14.46 -11.19
C LEU A 293 34.74 -14.64 -9.75
N ALA A 294 33.88 -15.15 -8.86
CA ALA A 294 34.22 -15.37 -7.45
C ALA A 294 35.27 -16.50 -7.27
N ARG A 295 35.18 -17.57 -8.06
CA ARG A 295 36.15 -18.68 -8.03
C ARG A 295 37.53 -18.26 -8.55
N ALA A 296 37.61 -17.33 -9.50
CA ALA A 296 38.87 -16.73 -9.94
C ALA A 296 39.58 -15.90 -8.84
N SER A 297 38.86 -15.57 -7.76
CA SER A 297 39.37 -14.77 -6.63
C SER A 297 39.76 -15.63 -5.40
N THR A 298 39.43 -16.92 -5.36
CA THR A 298 39.57 -17.75 -4.14
C THR A 298 40.67 -18.81 -4.30
N PRO A 299 41.76 -18.83 -3.50
CA PRO A 299 42.72 -19.94 -3.55
C PRO A 299 42.06 -21.24 -3.04
N ALA A 300 42.36 -22.35 -3.72
CA ALA A 300 41.84 -23.67 -3.38
C ALA A 300 42.07 -23.97 -1.88
N LYS A 301 40.98 -24.09 -1.11
CA LYS A 301 41.04 -24.50 0.29
C LYS A 301 41.56 -25.94 0.36
N SER A 302 42.85 -26.08 0.69
CA SER A 302 43.43 -27.27 1.30
C SER A 302 42.67 -27.56 2.60
N THR A 303 41.89 -28.63 2.64
CA THR A 303 41.35 -29.17 3.90
C THR A 303 41.58 -30.67 3.98
N LEU A 304 42.17 -31.06 5.12
CA LEU A 304 42.58 -32.39 5.56
C LEU A 304 41.49 -33.48 5.39
N PRO A 305 41.89 -34.77 5.29
CA PRO A 305 40.93 -35.88 5.26
C PRO A 305 40.21 -36.03 6.60
N PRO A 306 38.90 -36.40 6.61
CA PRO A 306 38.19 -36.71 7.85
C PRO A 306 38.71 -38.03 8.45
N PRO A 307 38.62 -38.22 9.79
CA PRO A 307 39.16 -39.40 10.44
C PRO A 307 38.29 -40.62 10.15
N ALA A 308 38.93 -41.75 9.91
CA ALA A 308 38.30 -43.05 9.82
C ALA A 308 37.89 -43.55 11.22
N THR A 309 36.62 -43.90 11.40
CA THR A 309 36.21 -44.90 12.41
C THR A 309 34.98 -45.65 11.92
N GLN A 310 35.13 -46.97 11.85
CA GLN A 310 34.06 -47.96 11.74
C GLN A 310 33.19 -47.94 13.01
N ASN A 311 31.86 -47.96 12.88
CA ASN A 311 31.08 -49.03 13.53
C ASN A 311 29.62 -49.12 13.07
N LYS A 312 29.25 -50.38 12.88
CA LYS A 312 27.99 -51.03 12.55
C LYS A 312 26.71 -50.47 13.20
N GLY A 313 25.67 -50.38 12.36
CA GLY A 313 24.32 -50.87 12.61
C GLY A 313 23.61 -50.37 13.86
N LYS A 314 22.71 -49.40 13.69
CA LYS A 314 21.48 -49.24 14.47
C LYS A 314 20.49 -48.38 13.71
N ASP A 315 19.24 -48.82 13.73
CA ASP A 315 18.10 -48.30 12.99
C ASP A 315 18.00 -46.77 13.01
N VAL A 316 18.13 -46.16 11.83
CA VAL A 316 17.69 -44.79 11.59
C VAL A 316 16.17 -44.86 11.43
N LYS A 317 15.42 -44.51 12.48
CA LYS A 317 14.02 -44.11 12.32
C LYS A 317 13.98 -42.98 11.28
N PRO A 318 13.03 -42.97 10.32
CA PRO A 318 12.93 -41.89 9.36
C PRO A 318 12.66 -40.61 10.14
N GLN A 319 13.63 -39.68 10.14
CA GLN A 319 13.33 -38.30 10.48
C GLN A 319 12.39 -37.79 9.39
N THR A 320 11.14 -37.51 9.76
CA THR A 320 10.19 -36.83 8.90
C THR A 320 10.84 -35.53 8.44
N THR A 321 11.10 -35.42 7.14
CA THR A 321 11.85 -34.32 6.57
C THR A 321 10.99 -33.04 6.56
N GLU A 322 11.58 -31.84 6.61
CA GLU A 322 10.82 -30.58 6.40
C GLU A 322 10.08 -30.58 5.05
N PHE A 323 10.59 -31.35 4.08
CA PHE A 323 9.91 -31.71 2.84
C PHE A 323 8.55 -32.37 3.09
N ASP A 324 8.43 -33.39 3.95
CA ASP A 324 7.16 -34.07 4.23
C ASP A 324 6.13 -33.10 4.85
N ARG A 325 6.60 -32.16 5.68
CA ARG A 325 5.75 -31.13 6.30
C ARG A 325 5.31 -30.05 5.32
N ALA A 326 6.21 -29.55 4.47
CA ALA A 326 5.91 -28.52 3.46
C ALA A 326 5.08 -29.07 2.30
N PHE A 327 5.38 -30.29 1.85
CA PHE A 327 4.59 -31.03 0.88
C PHE A 327 3.16 -31.23 1.39
N ALA A 328 3.01 -31.64 2.66
CA ALA A 328 1.70 -31.81 3.29
C ALA A 328 0.93 -30.49 3.54
N ALA A 329 1.62 -29.39 3.81
CA ALA A 329 1.03 -28.08 4.12
C ALA A 329 0.70 -27.21 2.89
N SER A 330 1.12 -27.62 1.69
CA SER A 330 0.85 -26.87 0.46
C SER A 330 -0.64 -26.82 0.12
N VAL A 331 -1.14 -25.61 -0.17
CA VAL A 331 -2.52 -25.35 -0.62
C VAL A 331 -2.75 -25.83 -2.05
N ASN A 332 -1.71 -25.82 -2.90
CA ASN A 332 -1.79 -26.34 -4.26
C ASN A 332 -1.65 -27.86 -4.25
N ALA A 333 -2.36 -28.53 -5.17
CA ALA A 333 -2.29 -29.96 -5.37
C ALA A 333 -1.00 -30.34 -6.11
N ILE A 334 -0.18 -31.19 -5.51
CA ILE A 334 1.14 -31.56 -6.04
C ILE A 334 1.23 -33.09 -6.16
N ALA A 335 1.69 -33.53 -7.32
CA ALA A 335 2.04 -34.91 -7.61
C ALA A 335 3.50 -35.03 -8.07
N LEU A 336 4.17 -36.07 -7.61
CA LEU A 336 5.50 -36.48 -8.05
C LEU A 336 5.36 -37.79 -8.82
N THR A 337 5.94 -37.86 -10.01
CA THR A 337 5.93 -39.07 -10.83
C THR A 337 7.33 -39.52 -11.19
N ASP A 338 7.46 -40.79 -11.56
CA ASP A 338 8.65 -41.30 -12.24
C ASP A 338 8.69 -40.83 -13.70
N ALA A 339 9.74 -41.24 -14.43
CA ALA A 339 9.93 -40.86 -15.83
C ALA A 339 8.87 -41.41 -16.78
N LYS A 340 8.15 -42.48 -16.40
CA LYS A 340 7.06 -43.07 -17.19
C LYS A 340 5.72 -42.43 -16.85
N GLY A 341 5.66 -41.52 -15.88
CA GLY A 341 4.45 -40.84 -15.44
C GLY A 341 3.68 -41.59 -14.37
N THR A 342 4.28 -42.60 -13.75
CA THR A 342 3.69 -43.34 -12.63
C THR A 342 3.84 -42.55 -11.33
N ILE A 343 2.75 -42.40 -10.58
CA ILE A 343 2.69 -41.60 -9.36
C ILE A 343 3.56 -42.23 -8.25
N LEU A 344 4.55 -41.45 -7.79
CA LEU A 344 5.45 -41.79 -6.68
C LEU A 344 4.92 -41.24 -5.34
N ALA A 345 4.44 -39.99 -5.33
CA ALA A 345 3.92 -39.32 -4.15
C ALA A 345 2.89 -38.23 -4.50
N LEU A 346 1.95 -37.99 -3.59
CA LEU A 346 0.88 -36.99 -3.71
C LEU A 346 0.72 -36.26 -2.38
N ASN A 347 0.44 -34.97 -2.41
CA ASN A 347 0.14 -34.23 -1.19
C ASN A 347 -1.36 -34.24 -0.83
N PRO A 348 -1.74 -33.90 0.41
CA PRO A 348 -3.14 -33.88 0.85
C PRO A 348 -4.04 -32.99 -0.01
N ALA A 349 -3.53 -31.84 -0.48
CA ALA A 349 -4.27 -30.95 -1.37
C ALA A 349 -4.62 -31.61 -2.71
N PHE A 350 -3.79 -32.52 -3.23
CA PHE A 350 -4.11 -33.30 -4.44
C PHE A 350 -5.32 -34.21 -4.23
N SER A 351 -5.38 -34.89 -3.08
CA SER A 351 -6.53 -35.72 -2.73
C SER A 351 -7.80 -34.90 -2.49
N GLN A 352 -7.68 -33.72 -1.85
CA GLN A 352 -8.81 -32.81 -1.66
C GLN A 352 -9.34 -32.24 -2.98
N LEU A 353 -8.45 -31.87 -3.90
CA LEU A 353 -8.80 -31.28 -5.19
C LEU A 353 -9.47 -32.29 -6.14
N THR A 354 -8.92 -33.51 -6.21
CA THR A 354 -9.31 -34.54 -7.18
C THR A 354 -10.31 -35.56 -6.63
N GLY A 355 -10.41 -35.69 -5.31
CA GLY A 355 -11.26 -36.66 -4.62
C GLY A 355 -10.67 -38.08 -4.55
N TYR A 356 -9.44 -38.30 -5.03
CA TYR A 356 -8.79 -39.61 -4.99
C TYR A 356 -7.89 -39.77 -3.75
N PRO A 357 -8.09 -40.80 -2.92
CA PRO A 357 -7.25 -41.08 -1.77
C PRO A 357 -5.88 -41.61 -2.22
N VAL A 358 -4.83 -41.18 -1.53
CA VAL A 358 -3.43 -41.45 -1.89
C VAL A 358 -3.15 -42.95 -2.03
N GLU A 359 -3.79 -43.79 -1.21
CA GLU A 359 -3.60 -45.23 -1.17
C GLU A 359 -4.12 -45.96 -2.42
N GLU A 360 -5.10 -45.38 -3.12
CA GLU A 360 -5.77 -46.02 -4.27
C GLU A 360 -5.10 -45.68 -5.61
N VAL A 361 -4.39 -44.56 -5.67
CA VAL A 361 -3.82 -44.03 -6.91
C VAL A 361 -2.29 -44.08 -6.94
N ARG A 362 -1.65 -44.45 -5.83
CA ARG A 362 -0.21 -44.67 -5.79
C ARG A 362 0.18 -45.79 -6.75
N SER A 363 1.27 -45.61 -7.49
CA SER A 363 1.73 -46.55 -8.52
C SER A 363 0.80 -46.68 -9.74
N THR A 364 -0.17 -45.78 -9.93
CA THR A 364 -0.92 -45.66 -11.18
C THR A 364 -0.31 -44.60 -12.10
N PRO A 365 -0.45 -44.72 -13.43
CA PRO A 365 -0.07 -43.65 -14.35
C PRO A 365 -0.93 -42.41 -14.09
N LEU A 366 -0.29 -41.26 -13.82
CA LEU A 366 -0.98 -40.00 -13.54
C LEU A 366 -1.91 -39.59 -14.69
N MET A 367 -1.53 -39.93 -15.93
CA MET A 367 -2.35 -39.66 -17.11
C MET A 367 -3.64 -40.48 -17.14
N ASP A 368 -3.65 -41.69 -16.59
CA ASP A 368 -4.89 -42.49 -16.48
C ASP A 368 -5.85 -41.89 -15.45
N LEU A 369 -5.35 -41.04 -14.54
CA LEU A 369 -6.17 -40.26 -13.62
C LEU A 369 -6.68 -38.96 -14.27
N LEU A 370 -5.80 -38.26 -15.00
CA LEU A 370 -6.08 -36.93 -15.56
C LEU A 370 -6.75 -36.96 -16.96
N ALA A 371 -6.68 -38.07 -17.71
CA ALA A 371 -7.06 -38.16 -19.12
C ALA A 371 -8.21 -39.13 -19.44
N ARG A 372 -9.07 -39.51 -18.48
CA ARG A 372 -10.19 -40.47 -18.71
C ARG A 372 -11.28 -40.02 -19.72
N HIS A 373 -11.13 -38.89 -20.42
CA HIS A 373 -11.96 -38.53 -21.56
C HIS A 373 -11.16 -38.14 -22.82
N ALA A 374 -11.60 -38.70 -23.95
CA ALA A 374 -10.91 -38.86 -25.23
C ALA A 374 -10.68 -37.59 -26.09
N LYS A 375 -10.62 -36.38 -25.49
CA LYS A 375 -10.27 -35.13 -26.18
C LYS A 375 -9.52 -34.12 -25.29
N SER A 376 -8.81 -34.58 -24.26
CA SER A 376 -7.98 -33.69 -23.44
C SER A 376 -6.63 -33.44 -24.12
N PRO A 377 -6.15 -32.17 -24.24
CA PRO A 377 -4.82 -31.86 -24.79
C PRO A 377 -3.68 -32.55 -24.03
N LEU A 378 -3.96 -33.05 -22.81
CA LEU A 378 -3.03 -33.76 -21.94
C LEU A 378 -2.51 -35.09 -22.53
N ALA A 379 -3.29 -35.80 -23.37
CA ALA A 379 -2.93 -37.17 -23.80
C ALA A 379 -1.61 -37.26 -24.60
N ASN A 380 -1.16 -36.16 -25.23
CA ASN A 380 0.03 -36.13 -26.09
C ASN A 380 1.22 -35.36 -25.48
N THR A 381 1.18 -35.02 -24.20
CA THR A 381 2.08 -34.00 -23.59
C THR A 381 3.36 -34.58 -22.98
N TRP A 382 3.34 -35.88 -22.64
CA TRP A 382 4.49 -36.55 -22.05
C TRP A 382 5.74 -36.60 -22.96
N PRO A 383 5.62 -36.82 -24.28
CA PRO A 383 6.75 -36.74 -25.20
C PRO A 383 7.34 -35.33 -25.35
N ASP A 384 6.51 -34.29 -25.31
CA ASP A 384 6.94 -32.90 -25.46
C ASP A 384 7.60 -32.34 -24.19
N LEU A 385 7.08 -32.73 -23.03
CA LEU A 385 7.68 -32.44 -21.72
C LEU A 385 9.13 -32.95 -21.62
N ARG A 386 9.42 -34.13 -22.18
CA ARG A 386 10.78 -34.69 -22.21
C ARG A 386 11.75 -33.91 -23.11
N LYS A 387 11.26 -33.18 -24.11
CA LYS A 387 12.08 -32.35 -25.02
C LYS A 387 12.26 -30.92 -24.51
N GLN A 388 11.25 -30.36 -23.84
CA GLN A 388 11.20 -28.94 -23.46
C GLN A 388 11.49 -28.67 -21.97
N GLY A 389 11.54 -29.70 -21.12
CA GLY A 389 11.90 -29.61 -19.70
C GLY A 389 10.78 -29.10 -18.78
N SER A 390 9.91 -28.21 -19.26
CA SER A 390 8.73 -27.75 -18.54
C SER A 390 7.56 -27.57 -19.50
N TRP A 391 6.35 -27.84 -19.02
CA TRP A 391 5.13 -27.75 -19.81
C TRP A 391 3.97 -27.28 -18.94
N SER A 392 3.12 -26.38 -19.42
CA SER A 392 1.99 -25.89 -18.64
C SER A 392 0.77 -25.64 -19.52
N THR A 393 -0.40 -26.11 -19.09
CA THR A 393 -1.67 -25.92 -19.79
C THR A 393 -2.83 -25.69 -18.85
N GLN A 394 -3.97 -25.29 -19.40
CA GLN A 394 -5.25 -25.36 -18.72
C GLN A 394 -5.97 -26.64 -19.14
N ALA A 395 -6.38 -27.45 -18.16
CA ALA A 395 -7.10 -28.68 -18.43
C ALA A 395 -8.31 -28.81 -17.51
N ARG A 396 -9.41 -29.31 -18.09
CA ARG A 396 -10.60 -29.69 -17.34
C ARG A 396 -10.41 -31.11 -16.84
N LEU A 397 -10.29 -31.28 -15.53
CA LEU A 397 -10.07 -32.55 -14.85
C LEU A 397 -11.40 -33.09 -14.31
N LEU A 398 -11.55 -34.42 -14.33
CA LEU A 398 -12.70 -35.10 -13.74
C LEU A 398 -12.35 -35.56 -12.33
N LYS A 399 -13.14 -35.15 -11.34
CA LYS A 399 -13.01 -35.60 -9.95
C LYS A 399 -13.59 -37.00 -9.78
N ARG A 400 -13.26 -37.67 -8.66
CA ARG A 400 -13.79 -39.00 -8.32
C ARG A 400 -15.33 -39.07 -8.32
N ASP A 401 -15.99 -38.01 -7.89
CA ASP A 401 -17.45 -37.88 -7.80
C ASP A 401 -18.16 -37.61 -9.15
N GLN A 402 -17.41 -37.67 -10.27
CA GLN A 402 -17.87 -37.37 -11.63
C GLN A 402 -18.14 -35.86 -11.92
N SER A 403 -17.79 -34.96 -10.99
CA SER A 403 -17.80 -33.52 -11.25
C SER A 403 -16.52 -33.04 -11.94
N TYR A 404 -16.54 -31.85 -12.53
CA TYR A 404 -15.38 -31.29 -13.26
C TYR A 404 -14.76 -30.10 -12.52
N ILE A 405 -13.44 -29.94 -12.69
CA ILE A 405 -12.67 -28.81 -12.19
C ILE A 405 -11.71 -28.30 -13.27
N VAL A 406 -11.58 -26.99 -13.42
CA VAL A 406 -10.62 -26.41 -14.37
C VAL A 406 -9.35 -26.10 -13.62
N CYS A 407 -8.23 -26.71 -14.03
CA CYS A 407 -6.95 -26.52 -13.38
C CYS A 407 -5.90 -26.00 -14.35
N GLN A 408 -5.03 -25.11 -13.87
CA GLN A 408 -3.73 -24.91 -14.49
C GLN A 408 -2.87 -26.10 -14.08
N VAL A 409 -2.49 -26.90 -15.07
CA VAL A 409 -1.61 -28.06 -14.92
C VAL A 409 -0.22 -27.62 -15.34
N SER A 410 0.70 -27.54 -14.39
CA SER A 410 2.12 -27.27 -14.67
C SER A 410 2.92 -28.52 -14.38
N MET A 411 3.73 -28.92 -15.35
CA MET A 411 4.56 -30.11 -15.33
C MET A 411 6.00 -29.69 -15.55
N SER A 412 6.92 -30.22 -14.76
CA SER A 412 8.34 -29.95 -14.92
C SER A 412 9.09 -31.26 -14.81
N ALA A 413 9.70 -31.66 -15.92
CA ALA A 413 10.57 -32.83 -15.97
C ALA A 413 11.93 -32.44 -15.40
N LEU A 414 12.35 -33.19 -14.38
CA LEU A 414 13.59 -32.92 -13.68
C LEU A 414 14.73 -33.64 -14.41
N GLN A 415 15.61 -32.93 -15.10
CA GLN A 415 16.74 -33.58 -15.78
C GLN A 415 17.79 -34.08 -14.78
N ASP A 416 18.27 -35.30 -15.01
CA ASP A 416 19.43 -35.88 -14.35
C ASP A 416 20.71 -35.58 -15.16
N PHE A 417 21.85 -35.45 -14.50
CA PHE A 417 23.12 -35.02 -15.10
C PHE A 417 23.67 -35.97 -16.18
N ASP A 418 23.27 -37.24 -16.14
CA ASP A 418 23.76 -38.29 -17.04
C ASP A 418 22.74 -38.76 -18.10
N GLY A 419 21.63 -38.04 -18.27
CA GLY A 419 20.68 -38.31 -19.37
C GLY A 419 19.85 -39.60 -19.23
N HIS A 420 19.64 -40.11 -18.01
CA HIS A 420 18.73 -41.23 -17.74
C HIS A 420 17.49 -40.81 -16.91
N THR A 421 16.48 -41.70 -16.88
CA THR A 421 15.06 -41.46 -16.55
C THR A 421 14.75 -40.41 -15.47
N ALA A 422 14.26 -39.25 -15.92
CA ALA A 422 13.89 -38.06 -15.16
C ALA A 422 12.51 -38.12 -14.45
N PRO A 423 12.41 -37.93 -13.12
CA PRO A 423 11.12 -37.74 -12.43
C PRO A 423 10.44 -36.42 -12.83
N CYS A 424 9.13 -36.33 -12.66
CA CYS A 424 8.35 -35.12 -13.01
C CYS A 424 7.57 -34.59 -11.80
N VAL A 425 7.59 -33.28 -11.61
CA VAL A 425 6.71 -32.58 -10.67
C VAL A 425 5.50 -32.08 -11.43
N VAL A 426 4.30 -32.36 -10.93
CA VAL A 426 3.04 -31.89 -11.48
C VAL A 426 2.30 -31.09 -10.42
N VAL A 427 2.03 -29.83 -10.71
CA VAL A 427 1.26 -28.91 -9.86
C VAL A 427 -0.07 -28.63 -10.53
N LEU A 428 -1.15 -28.90 -9.81
CA LEU A 428 -2.52 -28.57 -10.19
C LEU A 428 -2.97 -27.39 -9.34
N GLN A 429 -3.26 -26.27 -10.01
CA GLN A 429 -3.87 -25.11 -9.38
C GLN A 429 -5.32 -25.01 -9.85
N ASP A 430 -6.29 -24.97 -8.94
CA ASP A 430 -7.67 -24.67 -9.28
C ASP A 430 -7.74 -23.26 -9.89
N ILE A 431 -8.23 -23.17 -11.12
CA ILE A 431 -8.47 -21.93 -11.83
C ILE A 431 -9.93 -21.82 -12.26
N SER A 432 -10.84 -22.56 -11.63
CA SER A 432 -12.27 -22.51 -11.93
C SER A 432 -12.87 -21.10 -11.72
N LEU A 433 -12.12 -20.19 -11.10
CA LEU A 433 -12.40 -18.76 -10.95
C LEU A 433 -11.57 -17.82 -11.86
N LYS A 434 -10.66 -18.35 -12.71
CA LYS A 434 -9.92 -17.56 -13.71
C LYS A 434 -10.44 -17.89 -15.13
N PRO A 435 -10.73 -16.87 -15.96
CA PRO A 435 -11.17 -17.11 -17.33
C PRO A 435 -9.98 -17.53 -18.24
N PRO A 436 -10.25 -18.22 -19.36
CA PRO A 436 -9.22 -18.79 -20.25
C PRO A 436 -8.34 -17.74 -20.95
N LYS A 437 -7.12 -18.15 -21.36
CA LYS A 437 -6.03 -17.29 -21.86
C LYS A 437 -6.37 -16.30 -22.98
N GLU A 438 -7.37 -16.56 -23.82
CA GLU A 438 -7.84 -15.58 -24.82
C GLU A 438 -8.49 -14.35 -24.17
N SER A 439 -9.09 -14.51 -22.99
CA SER A 439 -9.69 -13.42 -22.23
C SER A 439 -8.74 -12.73 -21.26
N LEU A 440 -7.51 -13.21 -21.04
CA LEU A 440 -6.54 -12.55 -20.16
C LEU A 440 -5.89 -11.35 -20.85
N VAL A 441 -5.68 -11.43 -22.16
CA VAL A 441 -5.27 -10.27 -22.97
C VAL A 441 -6.38 -9.22 -22.95
N ASP A 442 -7.63 -9.62 -23.16
CA ASP A 442 -8.78 -8.72 -23.00
C ASP A 442 -8.91 -8.21 -21.56
N PHE A 443 -8.67 -9.05 -20.56
CA PHE A 443 -8.75 -8.64 -19.16
C PHE A 443 -7.65 -7.65 -18.81
N LEU A 444 -6.38 -7.88 -19.16
CA LEU A 444 -5.28 -6.94 -18.90
C LEU A 444 -5.35 -5.68 -19.77
N ALA A 445 -5.95 -5.78 -20.97
CA ALA A 445 -6.24 -4.62 -21.81
C ALA A 445 -7.30 -3.70 -21.18
N HIS A 446 -8.17 -4.22 -20.32
CA HIS A 446 -9.30 -3.46 -19.78
C HIS A 446 -9.36 -3.35 -18.23
N PHE A 447 -8.57 -4.13 -17.47
CA PHE A 447 -8.65 -4.25 -16.02
C PHE A 447 -7.27 -4.27 -15.35
N ASP A 448 -7.18 -3.72 -14.15
CA ASP A 448 -6.00 -3.72 -13.28
C ASP A 448 -5.87 -5.08 -12.56
N PRO A 449 -4.73 -5.78 -12.67
CA PRO A 449 -4.57 -7.12 -12.13
C PRO A 449 -4.45 -7.19 -10.60
N HIS A 450 -4.19 -6.07 -9.93
CA HIS A 450 -4.04 -6.03 -8.47
C HIS A 450 -5.37 -5.85 -7.74
N THR A 451 -6.29 -5.10 -8.34
CA THR A 451 -7.58 -4.72 -7.75
C THR A 451 -8.77 -5.39 -8.43
N GLY A 452 -8.62 -5.84 -9.69
CA GLY A 452 -9.71 -6.36 -10.50
C GLY A 452 -10.65 -5.28 -11.06
N LEU A 453 -10.37 -4.00 -10.79
CA LEU A 453 -11.11 -2.87 -11.34
C LEU A 453 -10.74 -2.63 -12.81
N PRO A 454 -11.54 -1.88 -13.58
CA PRO A 454 -11.11 -1.30 -14.85
C PRO A 454 -9.70 -0.69 -14.78
N ASN A 455 -8.99 -0.67 -15.91
CA ASN A 455 -7.76 0.09 -16.08
C ASN A 455 -8.04 1.43 -16.80
N ARG A 456 -7.00 2.25 -16.97
CA ARG A 456 -7.14 3.55 -17.63
C ARG A 456 -7.70 3.46 -19.06
N ALA A 457 -7.36 2.41 -19.81
CA ALA A 457 -7.84 2.24 -21.18
C ALA A 457 -9.36 1.98 -21.24
N LEU A 458 -9.88 1.08 -20.38
CA LEU A 458 -11.32 0.84 -20.29
C LEU A 458 -12.06 2.07 -19.74
N ALA A 459 -11.49 2.76 -18.75
CA ALA A 459 -12.08 3.99 -18.21
C ALA A 459 -12.19 5.08 -19.27
N GLN A 460 -11.17 5.26 -20.12
CA GLN A 460 -11.19 6.20 -21.24
C GLN A 460 -12.27 5.86 -22.27
N SER A 461 -12.43 4.58 -22.61
CA SER A 461 -13.49 4.10 -23.49
C SER A 461 -14.88 4.42 -22.91
N ARG A 462 -15.12 4.07 -21.65
CA ARG A 462 -16.39 4.34 -20.95
C ARG A 462 -16.69 5.82 -20.82
N PHE A 463 -15.70 6.65 -20.46
CA PHE A 463 -15.85 8.11 -20.41
C PHE A 463 -16.33 8.67 -21.75
N SER A 464 -15.78 8.16 -22.86
CA SER A 464 -16.14 8.62 -24.20
C SER A 464 -17.61 8.27 -24.53
N THR A 465 -18.07 7.09 -24.13
CA THR A 465 -19.48 6.68 -24.24
C THR A 465 -20.40 7.50 -23.34
N MET A 466 -20.02 7.70 -22.08
CA MET A 466 -20.76 8.53 -21.11
C MET A 466 -20.92 9.96 -21.63
N LYS A 467 -19.89 10.52 -22.28
CA LYS A 467 -19.91 11.90 -22.79
C LYS A 467 -20.93 12.09 -23.90
N ILE A 468 -21.03 11.12 -24.81
CA ILE A 468 -22.04 11.13 -25.88
C ILE A 468 -23.45 11.04 -25.28
N ALA A 469 -23.66 10.16 -24.30
CA ALA A 469 -24.95 9.99 -23.64
C ALA A 469 -25.36 11.24 -22.84
N ALA A 470 -24.44 11.80 -22.08
CA ALA A 470 -24.64 12.99 -21.26
C ALA A 470 -25.00 14.21 -22.11
N GLN A 471 -24.31 14.42 -23.24
CA GLN A 471 -24.65 15.48 -24.19
C GLN A 471 -26.06 15.36 -24.78
N ALA A 472 -26.55 14.13 -25.00
CA ALA A 472 -27.88 13.90 -25.55
C ALA A 472 -29.00 14.14 -24.51
N GLN A 473 -28.71 13.95 -23.22
CA GLN A 473 -29.68 14.04 -22.12
C GLN A 473 -29.60 15.36 -21.34
N GLY A 474 -28.55 16.16 -21.55
CA GLY A 474 -28.29 17.38 -20.77
C GLY A 474 -27.64 17.11 -19.42
N ASP A 475 -27.09 15.91 -19.23
CA ASP A 475 -26.45 15.47 -17.99
C ASP A 475 -24.97 15.91 -17.97
N ARG A 476 -24.38 15.92 -16.77
CA ARG A 476 -22.94 16.21 -16.58
C ARG A 476 -22.17 14.97 -16.14
N ILE A 477 -20.90 14.89 -16.51
CA ILE A 477 -20.01 13.82 -16.01
C ILE A 477 -19.23 14.36 -14.84
N VAL A 478 -19.19 13.59 -13.76
CA VAL A 478 -18.40 13.87 -12.58
C VAL A 478 -17.25 12.88 -12.50
N VAL A 479 -16.05 13.41 -12.25
CA VAL A 479 -14.80 12.66 -12.07
C VAL A 479 -14.30 12.90 -10.65
N CYS A 480 -14.33 11.86 -9.82
CA CYS A 480 -13.84 11.91 -8.44
C CYS A 480 -12.45 11.26 -8.38
N VAL A 481 -11.40 12.05 -8.14
CA VAL A 481 -10.01 11.61 -7.99
C VAL A 481 -9.72 11.35 -6.52
N ILE A 482 -9.57 10.11 -6.09
CA ILE A 482 -9.36 9.75 -4.69
C ILE A 482 -7.86 9.53 -4.44
N ARG A 483 -7.20 10.43 -3.70
CA ARG A 483 -5.81 10.30 -3.24
C ARG A 483 -5.74 9.67 -1.85
N PHE A 484 -4.95 8.62 -1.70
CA PHE A 484 -4.61 8.02 -0.42
C PHE A 484 -3.27 8.54 0.08
N THR A 485 -3.30 9.18 1.26
CA THR A 485 -2.08 9.52 1.99
C THR A 485 -1.70 8.30 2.83
N LEU A 486 -0.51 7.77 2.54
CA LEU A 486 0.03 6.58 3.18
C LEU A 486 1.01 6.99 4.29
N PRO A 487 1.00 6.32 5.45
CA PRO A 487 2.02 6.55 6.48
C PRO A 487 3.42 6.16 5.96
N PRO A 488 4.48 6.85 6.41
CA PRO A 488 5.86 6.50 6.06
C PRO A 488 6.15 5.04 6.38
N GLY A 489 6.72 4.29 5.43
CA GLY A 489 7.05 2.87 5.63
C GLY A 489 5.89 1.88 5.37
N THR A 490 4.80 2.30 4.71
CA THR A 490 3.76 1.37 4.26
C THR A 490 4.29 0.43 3.16
N LEU A 491 4.75 -0.76 3.56
CA LEU A 491 5.45 -1.72 2.69
C LEU A 491 4.52 -2.55 1.77
N ALA A 492 3.21 -2.55 1.99
CA ALA A 492 2.24 -3.43 1.30
C ALA A 492 1.13 -2.67 0.53
N ILE A 493 1.53 -1.77 -0.38
CA ILE A 493 0.61 -0.91 -1.15
C ILE A 493 -0.40 -1.73 -1.99
N SER A 494 0.01 -2.87 -2.57
CA SER A 494 -0.86 -3.69 -3.43
C SER A 494 -2.03 -4.34 -2.69
N ASP A 495 -1.80 -4.85 -1.48
CA ASP A 495 -2.86 -5.46 -0.67
C ASP A 495 -3.79 -4.39 -0.10
N LEU A 496 -3.22 -3.22 0.24
CA LEU A 496 -4.00 -2.06 0.63
C LEU A 496 -4.89 -1.57 -0.53
N SER A 497 -4.36 -1.45 -1.75
CA SER A 497 -5.14 -1.09 -2.93
C SER A 497 -6.29 -2.08 -3.19
N ARG A 498 -6.09 -3.38 -2.98
CA ARG A 498 -7.14 -4.40 -3.13
C ARG A 498 -8.22 -4.27 -2.06
N LYS A 499 -7.81 -4.02 -0.81
CA LYS A 499 -8.75 -3.79 0.32
C LYS A 499 -9.55 -2.50 0.12
N ILE A 500 -8.92 -1.44 -0.39
CA ILE A 500 -9.57 -0.19 -0.78
C ILE A 500 -10.58 -0.46 -1.91
N ALA A 501 -10.16 -1.13 -2.99
CA ALA A 501 -11.06 -1.47 -4.10
C ALA A 501 -12.29 -2.26 -3.62
N ALA A 502 -12.10 -3.32 -2.83
CA ALA A 502 -13.19 -4.14 -2.29
C ALA A 502 -14.17 -3.37 -1.40
N ARG A 503 -13.71 -2.28 -0.75
CA ARG A 503 -14.54 -1.40 0.09
C ARG A 503 -15.27 -0.32 -0.72
N LEU A 504 -14.68 0.12 -1.82
CA LEU A 504 -15.27 1.14 -2.68
C LEU A 504 -16.30 0.57 -3.65
N THR A 505 -16.06 -0.62 -4.21
CA THR A 505 -16.97 -1.23 -5.20
C THR A 505 -18.43 -1.35 -4.74
N PRO A 506 -18.75 -1.72 -3.48
CA PRO A 506 -20.13 -1.77 -3.00
C PRO A 506 -20.84 -0.42 -2.93
N LEU A 507 -20.11 0.70 -2.98
CA LEU A 507 -20.67 2.06 -2.94
C LEU A 507 -21.03 2.59 -4.34
N LEU A 508 -20.80 1.79 -5.39
CA LEU A 508 -20.93 2.21 -6.78
C LEU A 508 -22.21 1.66 -7.40
N ASP A 509 -22.80 2.44 -8.29
CA ASP A 509 -23.92 1.98 -9.13
C ASP A 509 -23.40 1.20 -10.33
N ALA A 510 -24.29 0.44 -10.98
CA ALA A 510 -23.94 -0.33 -12.17
C ALA A 510 -23.44 0.52 -13.35
N ALA A 511 -23.83 1.81 -13.39
CA ALA A 511 -23.41 2.76 -14.41
C ALA A 511 -22.03 3.40 -14.13
N ASP A 512 -21.51 3.25 -12.91
CA ASP A 512 -20.26 3.88 -12.50
C ASP A 512 -19.04 3.16 -13.05
N THR A 513 -17.93 3.88 -13.08
CA THR A 513 -16.63 3.30 -13.38
C THR A 513 -15.60 3.76 -12.35
N LEU A 514 -15.20 2.86 -11.46
CA LEU A 514 -14.04 3.05 -10.60
C LEU A 514 -12.83 2.36 -11.22
N TYR A 515 -11.70 3.07 -11.29
CA TYR A 515 -10.45 2.49 -11.74
C TYR A 515 -9.27 2.98 -10.90
N ARG A 516 -8.17 2.23 -10.92
CA ARG A 516 -6.93 2.62 -10.25
C ARG A 516 -6.05 3.40 -11.23
N GLU A 517 -5.73 4.64 -10.88
CA GLU A 517 -4.91 5.52 -11.71
C GLU A 517 -3.42 5.28 -11.45
N ASP A 518 -3.02 5.22 -10.18
CA ASP A 518 -1.63 4.93 -9.80
C ASP A 518 -1.56 4.30 -8.39
N GLN A 519 -0.42 4.39 -7.72
CA GLN A 519 -0.23 3.80 -6.40
C GLN A 519 -1.04 4.50 -5.30
N GLN A 520 -1.33 5.79 -5.47
CA GLN A 520 -2.00 6.62 -4.48
C GLN A 520 -3.36 7.14 -4.98
N HIS A 521 -3.64 7.07 -6.27
CA HIS A 521 -4.86 7.61 -6.85
C HIS A 521 -5.80 6.54 -7.41
N PHE A 522 -7.08 6.66 -7.07
CA PHE A 522 -8.20 6.00 -7.74
C PHE A 522 -9.08 7.06 -8.39
N VAL A 523 -9.81 6.69 -9.43
CA VAL A 523 -10.70 7.62 -10.14
C VAL A 523 -12.05 6.98 -10.33
N LEU A 524 -13.09 7.66 -9.86
CA LEU A 524 -14.49 7.30 -10.04
C LEU A 524 -15.12 8.20 -11.12
N LEU A 525 -15.82 7.59 -12.07
CA LEU A 525 -16.60 8.26 -13.11
C LEU A 525 -18.07 7.96 -12.89
N HIS A 526 -18.91 9.00 -12.85
CA HIS A 526 -20.36 8.90 -12.76
C HIS A 526 -21.05 9.97 -13.64
N THR A 527 -22.29 9.73 -14.04
CA THR A 527 -23.14 10.70 -14.74
C THR A 527 -24.21 11.23 -13.81
N GLN A 528 -24.29 12.55 -13.70
CA GLN A 528 -25.31 13.19 -12.89
C GLN A 528 -26.42 13.79 -13.75
N SER A 529 -27.66 13.44 -13.41
CA SER A 529 -28.86 14.03 -13.98
C SER A 529 -29.37 15.22 -13.13
N GLY A 530 -29.49 16.40 -13.74
CA GLY A 530 -30.01 17.62 -13.10
C GLY A 530 -29.03 18.36 -12.16
N GLU A 531 -29.54 19.35 -11.41
CA GLU A 531 -28.79 20.24 -10.49
C GLU A 531 -28.68 19.72 -9.04
N SER A 532 -28.82 18.42 -8.80
CA SER A 532 -28.81 17.83 -7.45
C SER A 532 -27.44 17.95 -6.73
N SER A 533 -27.43 17.87 -5.40
CA SER A 533 -26.22 17.86 -4.54
C SER A 533 -25.58 16.46 -4.37
N ASP A 534 -26.11 15.45 -5.06
CA ASP A 534 -25.87 14.02 -4.78
C ASP A 534 -24.40 13.58 -4.92
N ASP A 535 -23.62 14.17 -5.83
CA ASP A 535 -22.22 13.76 -6.04
C ASP A 535 -21.29 14.10 -4.89
N PHE A 536 -21.59 15.16 -4.16
CA PHE A 536 -20.81 15.52 -2.99
C PHE A 536 -21.11 14.58 -1.83
N GLU A 537 -22.39 14.30 -1.56
CA GLU A 537 -22.78 13.29 -0.57
C GLU A 537 -22.17 11.92 -0.91
N ARG A 538 -22.11 11.57 -2.19
CA ARG A 538 -21.45 10.35 -2.66
C ARG A 538 -19.95 10.39 -2.41
N ALA A 539 -19.28 11.50 -2.71
CA ALA A 539 -17.87 11.70 -2.38
C ALA A 539 -17.62 11.65 -0.86
N VAL A 540 -18.52 12.21 -0.05
CA VAL A 540 -18.47 12.20 1.42
C VAL A 540 -18.60 10.78 1.93
N ARG A 541 -19.56 10.02 1.41
CA ARG A 541 -19.74 8.61 1.75
C ARG A 541 -18.48 7.79 1.43
N VAL A 542 -17.90 7.99 0.25
CA VAL A 542 -16.65 7.34 -0.18
C VAL A 542 -15.49 7.72 0.74
N ALA A 543 -15.33 9.01 1.06
CA ALA A 543 -14.27 9.49 1.94
C ALA A 543 -14.45 8.96 3.36
N ASN A 544 -15.66 8.96 3.91
CA ASN A 544 -15.97 8.49 5.26
C ASN A 544 -15.78 6.98 5.40
N GLN A 545 -16.20 6.18 4.41
CA GLN A 545 -15.98 4.73 4.41
C GLN A 545 -14.49 4.37 4.58
N ILE A 546 -13.58 5.24 4.14
CA ILE A 546 -12.15 5.01 4.28
C ILE A 546 -11.59 5.70 5.51
N ASN A 547 -12.02 6.93 5.82
CA ASN A 547 -11.45 7.75 6.87
C ASN A 547 -11.97 7.42 8.27
N THR A 548 -13.25 7.08 8.42
CA THR A 548 -13.91 6.93 9.72
C THR A 548 -14.38 5.50 10.02
N ASP A 549 -14.26 4.55 9.08
CA ASP A 549 -14.74 3.18 9.30
C ASP A 549 -13.95 2.44 10.41
N THR A 550 -14.62 2.28 11.55
CA THR A 550 -14.15 1.59 12.75
C THR A 550 -14.18 0.06 12.60
N HIS A 551 -14.90 -0.48 11.62
CA HIS A 551 -14.95 -1.90 11.29
C HIS A 551 -13.86 -2.32 10.30
N TRP A 552 -12.81 -1.51 10.15
CA TRP A 552 -11.59 -1.88 9.44
C TRP A 552 -10.47 -2.26 10.44
N PRO A 553 -10.48 -3.49 10.99
CA PRO A 553 -9.54 -3.91 12.04
C PRO A 553 -8.07 -3.88 11.61
N GLU A 554 -7.81 -3.89 10.30
CA GLU A 554 -6.46 -3.85 9.70
C GLU A 554 -6.14 -2.50 9.02
N LYS A 555 -6.91 -1.43 9.31
CA LYS A 555 -6.64 -0.12 8.72
C LYS A 555 -5.26 0.38 9.18
N PRO A 556 -4.35 0.72 8.25
CA PRO A 556 -3.07 1.31 8.63
C PRO A 556 -3.28 2.64 9.39
N PRO A 557 -2.64 2.82 10.55
CA PRO A 557 -2.74 4.08 11.30
C PRO A 557 -2.18 5.23 10.46
N GLY A 558 -2.97 6.29 10.28
CA GLY A 558 -2.60 7.43 9.42
C GLY A 558 -3.02 7.30 7.96
N LEU A 559 -3.70 6.21 7.55
CA LEU A 559 -4.34 6.15 6.24
C LEU A 559 -5.46 7.18 6.15
N HIS A 560 -5.33 8.09 5.19
CA HIS A 560 -6.31 9.15 4.92
C HIS A 560 -6.64 9.23 3.43
N ALA A 561 -7.90 9.37 3.08
CA ALA A 561 -8.38 9.59 1.72
C ALA A 561 -8.82 11.05 1.53
N SER A 562 -8.31 11.67 0.48
CA SER A 562 -8.70 13.00 0.00
C SER A 562 -9.25 12.86 -1.42
N ILE A 563 -10.41 13.43 -1.72
CA ILE A 563 -11.08 13.27 -3.01
C ILE A 563 -11.03 14.59 -3.77
N GLY A 564 -10.81 14.57 -5.07
CA GLY A 564 -10.83 15.72 -5.97
C GLY A 564 -12.04 15.63 -6.89
N LEU A 565 -12.95 16.61 -6.97
CA LEU A 565 -14.13 16.54 -7.88
C LEU A 565 -13.96 17.43 -9.10
N ALA A 566 -14.00 16.86 -10.31
CA ALA A 566 -13.97 17.61 -11.57
C ALA A 566 -15.20 17.33 -12.43
N PHE A 567 -15.70 18.36 -13.13
CA PHE A 567 -16.96 18.32 -13.88
C PHE A 567 -16.73 18.52 -15.38
N SER A 568 -17.19 17.59 -16.21
CA SER A 568 -17.24 17.76 -17.67
C SER A 568 -18.55 18.46 -18.06
N PRO A 569 -18.53 19.50 -18.92
CA PRO A 569 -17.37 20.05 -19.64
C PRO A 569 -16.67 21.23 -18.95
N GLN A 570 -17.08 21.64 -17.75
CA GLN A 570 -16.65 22.87 -17.07
C GLN A 570 -15.15 22.92 -16.73
N ASP A 571 -14.62 21.84 -16.17
CA ASP A 571 -13.22 21.71 -15.72
C ASP A 571 -12.33 21.02 -16.77
N GLY A 572 -12.92 20.57 -17.87
CA GLY A 572 -12.21 19.89 -18.94
C GLY A 572 -13.13 19.05 -19.82
N ASP A 573 -12.74 18.90 -21.08
CA ASP A 573 -13.51 18.12 -22.07
C ASP A 573 -12.89 16.74 -22.35
N THR A 574 -11.79 16.42 -21.67
CA THR A 574 -11.08 15.13 -21.76
C THR A 574 -10.89 14.53 -20.37
N LEU A 575 -10.91 13.20 -20.28
CA LEU A 575 -10.69 12.48 -19.02
C LEU A 575 -9.35 12.87 -18.37
N ALA A 576 -8.29 13.04 -19.16
CA ALA A 576 -6.98 13.45 -18.65
C ALA A 576 -7.01 14.84 -17.99
N ALA A 577 -7.65 15.82 -18.64
CA ALA A 577 -7.78 17.18 -18.09
C ALA A 577 -8.61 17.20 -16.80
N LEU A 578 -9.68 16.40 -16.72
CA LEU A 578 -10.52 16.30 -15.53
C LEU A 578 -9.77 15.62 -14.35
N ILE A 579 -8.98 14.58 -14.63
CA ILE A 579 -8.13 13.94 -13.60
C ILE A 579 -7.08 14.92 -13.10
N GLU A 580 -6.42 15.64 -14.02
CA GLU A 580 -5.40 16.63 -13.66
C GLU A 580 -6.00 17.75 -12.81
N ALA A 581 -7.16 18.28 -13.22
CA ALA A 581 -7.91 19.25 -12.42
C ALA A 581 -8.17 18.68 -11.02
N GLY A 582 -8.71 17.45 -10.91
CA GLY A 582 -9.00 16.81 -9.62
C GLY A 582 -7.77 16.55 -8.75
N LYS A 583 -6.60 16.24 -9.34
CA LYS A 583 -5.34 16.13 -8.60
C LYS A 583 -4.88 17.50 -8.09
N ILE A 584 -4.97 18.52 -8.94
CA ILE A 584 -4.63 19.90 -8.61
C ILE A 584 -5.49 20.38 -7.43
N SER A 585 -6.81 20.17 -7.48
CA SER A 585 -7.68 20.57 -6.38
C SER A 585 -7.21 19.94 -5.08
N ILE A 586 -6.92 18.63 -5.08
CA ILE A 586 -6.41 17.91 -3.91
C ILE A 586 -5.14 18.54 -3.32
N GLU A 587 -4.23 19.01 -4.18
CA GLU A 587 -2.96 19.61 -3.77
C GLU A 587 -3.12 21.01 -3.15
N TYR A 588 -4.15 21.76 -3.56
CA TYR A 588 -4.45 23.08 -3.01
C TYR A 588 -5.27 23.09 -1.72
N ALA A 589 -5.79 21.94 -1.26
CA ALA A 589 -6.54 21.90 0.00
C ALA A 589 -5.66 21.86 1.24
N ALA A 590 -6.27 22.23 2.36
CA ALA A 590 -5.64 22.13 3.67
C ALA A 590 -5.25 20.67 3.99
N PRO A 591 -4.12 20.43 4.68
CA PRO A 591 -3.75 19.10 5.15
C PRO A 591 -4.85 18.47 6.02
N GLY A 592 -5.34 17.28 5.66
CA GLY A 592 -6.43 16.58 6.37
C GLY A 592 -7.81 16.69 5.70
N SER A 593 -7.92 17.40 4.58
CA SER A 593 -9.16 17.56 3.83
C SER A 593 -9.63 16.29 3.12
N SER A 594 -10.91 15.93 3.27
CA SER A 594 -11.53 14.70 2.77
C SER A 594 -11.92 14.72 1.30
N ILE A 595 -12.43 15.86 0.84
CA ILE A 595 -13.05 16.06 -0.48
C ILE A 595 -12.73 17.48 -0.93
N ILE A 596 -12.52 17.65 -2.23
CA ILE A 596 -11.82 18.75 -2.88
C ILE A 596 -12.28 19.04 -4.31
N GLY A 597 -13.32 19.83 -4.52
CA GLY A 597 -13.77 20.19 -5.88
C GLY A 597 -12.81 21.10 -6.65
N THR A 598 -12.62 20.87 -7.95
CA THR A 598 -11.83 21.71 -8.88
C THR A 598 -12.52 23.04 -9.14
N SER A 599 -13.85 23.05 -9.10
CA SER A 599 -14.67 24.26 -8.97
C SER A 599 -14.93 24.59 -7.49
N ALA A 600 -13.86 24.79 -6.72
CA ALA A 600 -13.89 25.43 -5.40
C ALA A 600 -14.60 26.82 -5.40
N LEU A 601 -15.02 27.32 -6.57
CA LEU A 601 -15.81 28.54 -6.75
C LEU A 601 -17.33 28.35 -6.67
N GLN A 602 -17.88 27.13 -6.60
CA GLN A 602 -19.34 26.91 -6.60
C GLN A 602 -19.88 25.97 -5.50
N TYR A 603 -19.03 25.33 -4.69
CA TYR A 603 -19.49 24.61 -3.49
C TYR A 603 -19.43 25.54 -2.26
N PRO A 604 -20.55 26.16 -1.85
CA PRO A 604 -20.58 26.80 -0.56
C PRO A 604 -20.29 25.72 0.48
N ASP A 605 -19.22 25.90 1.25
CA ASP A 605 -18.79 25.11 2.44
C ASP A 605 -17.58 24.21 2.21
N PHE A 606 -17.06 24.19 0.98
CA PHE A 606 -15.88 23.44 0.59
C PHE A 606 -14.67 23.61 1.54
N ASP A 607 -14.27 24.87 1.75
CA ASP A 607 -13.14 25.22 2.62
C ASP A 607 -13.40 24.85 4.10
N ILE A 608 -14.67 24.79 4.50
CA ILE A 608 -15.10 24.49 5.87
C ILE A 608 -14.94 22.98 6.11
N GLU A 609 -15.40 22.12 5.19
CA GLU A 609 -15.19 20.67 5.33
C GLU A 609 -13.70 20.32 5.43
N CYS A 610 -12.90 20.90 4.54
CA CYS A 610 -11.45 20.73 4.49
C CYS A 610 -10.77 21.06 5.83
N ALA A 611 -11.10 22.23 6.38
CA ALA A 611 -10.50 22.70 7.60
C ALA A 611 -11.00 21.96 8.85
N LEU A 612 -12.20 21.35 8.80
CA LEU A 612 -12.89 20.78 9.97
C LEU A 612 -12.11 19.60 10.58
N ARG A 613 -11.53 18.75 9.73
CA ARG A 613 -10.74 17.59 10.15
C ARG A 613 -9.45 17.97 10.88
N SER A 614 -8.77 19.00 10.41
CA SER A 614 -7.58 19.54 11.08
C SER A 614 -7.91 20.37 12.32
N ALA A 615 -9.12 20.96 12.41
CA ALA A 615 -9.49 21.89 13.48
C ALA A 615 -9.46 21.26 14.88
N LEU A 616 -9.85 19.99 15.01
CA LEU A 616 -9.76 19.26 16.29
C LEU A 616 -8.31 19.06 16.73
N LEU A 617 -7.44 18.64 15.80
CA LEU A 617 -6.02 18.39 16.06
C LEU A 617 -5.26 19.70 16.37
N ASN A 618 -5.65 20.80 15.73
CA ASN A 618 -5.04 22.11 15.89
C ASN A 618 -5.60 22.94 17.07
N HIS A 619 -6.56 22.39 17.83
CA HIS A 619 -7.23 23.09 18.95
C HIS A 619 -7.89 24.42 18.54
N GLU A 620 -8.56 24.45 17.39
CA GLU A 620 -9.15 25.67 16.83
C GLU A 620 -10.58 25.96 17.33
N PHE A 621 -11.24 24.96 17.90
CA PHE A 621 -12.58 25.11 18.47
C PHE A 621 -12.57 25.85 19.80
N LYS A 622 -13.62 26.64 20.03
CA LYS A 622 -13.85 27.36 21.28
C LYS A 622 -15.30 27.20 21.71
N LEU A 623 -15.52 27.19 23.02
CA LEU A 623 -16.85 27.23 23.60
C LEU A 623 -17.13 28.64 24.12
N LEU A 624 -18.27 29.18 23.72
CA LEU A 624 -18.91 30.29 24.40
C LEU A 624 -20.08 29.76 25.22
N TYR A 625 -20.45 30.49 26.26
CA TYR A 625 -21.50 30.11 27.18
C TYR A 625 -22.55 31.21 27.20
N GLN A 626 -23.80 30.85 26.91
CA GLN A 626 -24.92 31.79 26.99
C GLN A 626 -25.68 31.56 28.30
N PRO A 627 -25.80 32.58 29.19
CA PRO A 627 -26.51 32.43 30.45
C PRO A 627 -28.01 32.14 30.27
N LEU A 628 -28.54 31.28 31.14
CA LEU A 628 -29.96 30.94 31.27
C LEU A 628 -30.54 31.61 32.52
N PHE A 629 -31.66 32.34 32.38
CA PHE A 629 -32.23 33.16 33.44
C PHE A 629 -33.57 32.62 33.94
N ALA A 630 -33.75 32.56 35.26
CA ALA A 630 -35.06 32.34 35.86
C ALA A 630 -35.95 33.58 35.70
N LEU A 631 -37.23 33.38 35.39
CA LEU A 631 -38.19 34.45 35.15
C LEU A 631 -38.82 35.06 36.43
N GLN A 632 -38.63 34.43 37.59
CA GLN A 632 -39.10 34.90 38.91
C GLN A 632 -38.47 36.25 39.36
N ASP A 633 -39.10 36.93 40.33
CA ASP A 633 -38.69 38.25 40.83
C ASP A 633 -37.37 38.24 41.60
N GLY A 634 -36.47 39.18 41.27
CA GLY A 634 -35.16 39.38 41.89
C GLY A 634 -34.16 40.11 40.98
N PRO A 635 -32.98 40.54 41.49
CA PRO A 635 -31.93 41.16 40.69
C PRO A 635 -31.48 40.27 39.51
N LEU A 636 -31.24 40.86 38.33
CA LEU A 636 -30.84 40.14 37.10
C LEU A 636 -29.65 39.16 37.29
N GLN A 637 -28.67 39.53 38.12
CA GLN A 637 -27.48 38.71 38.38
C GLN A 637 -27.78 37.49 39.27
N SER A 638 -28.72 37.60 40.21
CA SER A 638 -29.14 36.47 41.04
C SER A 638 -30.00 35.44 40.30
N ARG A 639 -30.44 35.76 39.08
CA ARG A 639 -31.39 34.96 38.28
C ARG A 639 -30.73 34.00 37.30
N ILE A 640 -29.40 34.00 37.16
CA ILE A 640 -28.71 33.03 36.30
C ILE A 640 -28.75 31.66 36.98
N VAL A 641 -29.36 30.69 36.32
CA VAL A 641 -29.54 29.31 36.81
C VAL A 641 -28.78 28.27 35.99
N GLY A 642 -28.16 28.69 34.89
CA GLY A 642 -27.38 27.79 34.05
C GLY A 642 -26.73 28.51 32.89
N ALA A 643 -26.13 27.75 31.99
CA ALA A 643 -25.63 28.25 30.73
C ALA A 643 -25.74 27.19 29.62
N GLU A 644 -25.92 27.63 28.37
CA GLU A 644 -25.80 26.76 27.20
C GLU A 644 -24.40 26.87 26.61
N ALA A 645 -23.74 25.74 26.37
CA ALA A 645 -22.45 25.67 25.71
C ALA A 645 -22.61 25.72 24.19
N LEU A 646 -22.05 26.74 23.57
CA LEU A 646 -22.20 27.03 22.16
C LEU A 646 -20.84 26.94 21.45
N LEU A 647 -20.74 25.98 20.53
CA LEU A 647 -19.54 25.77 19.72
C LEU A 647 -19.25 26.97 18.83
N ARG A 648 -17.99 27.39 18.78
CA ARG A 648 -17.50 28.41 17.86
C ARG A 648 -16.22 27.93 17.21
N TRP A 649 -16.12 28.19 15.92
CA TRP A 649 -14.94 27.91 15.15
C TRP A 649 -14.56 29.10 14.29
N LYS A 650 -13.27 29.45 14.33
CA LYS A 650 -12.70 30.53 13.55
C LYS A 650 -11.66 29.94 12.62
N VAL A 651 -11.94 30.00 11.33
CA VAL A 651 -11.05 29.49 10.28
C VAL A 651 -10.12 30.61 9.83
N PRO A 652 -8.82 30.34 9.61
CA PRO A 652 -7.91 31.28 8.96
C PRO A 652 -8.51 31.79 7.63
N ASN A 653 -8.46 33.09 7.37
CA ASN A 653 -9.00 33.76 6.18
C ASN A 653 -10.54 33.82 6.02
N LEU A 654 -11.31 32.86 6.58
CA LEU A 654 -12.78 32.85 6.51
C LEU A 654 -13.47 33.47 7.73
N GLY A 655 -12.74 33.65 8.84
CA GLY A 655 -13.30 34.21 10.06
C GLY A 655 -14.18 33.21 10.81
N TYR A 656 -15.17 33.70 11.55
CA TYR A 656 -16.07 32.83 12.30
C TYR A 656 -17.11 32.19 11.39
N ILE A 657 -17.17 30.85 11.42
CA ILE A 657 -18.15 30.10 10.66
C ILE A 657 -19.51 30.16 11.39
N PRO A 658 -20.63 30.47 10.70
CA PRO A 658 -21.96 30.40 11.29
C PRO A 658 -22.25 29.02 11.87
N LEU A 659 -22.91 28.95 13.03
CA LEU A 659 -23.12 27.69 13.75
C LEU A 659 -23.94 26.68 12.94
N GLU A 660 -25.04 27.11 12.33
CA GLU A 660 -25.90 26.26 11.49
C GLU A 660 -25.11 25.63 10.34
N ARG A 661 -24.28 26.44 9.67
CA ARG A 661 -23.40 26.01 8.59
C ARG A 661 -22.35 25.01 9.08
N LEU A 662 -21.75 25.26 10.24
CA LEU A 662 -20.79 24.35 10.88
C LEU A 662 -21.43 23.00 11.25
N LEU A 663 -22.59 23.02 11.89
CA LEU A 663 -23.27 21.80 12.34
C LEU A 663 -23.68 20.93 11.15
N ARG A 664 -24.27 21.54 10.10
CA ARG A 664 -24.61 20.83 8.86
C ARG A 664 -23.40 20.11 8.27
N VAL A 665 -22.30 20.83 8.04
CA VAL A 665 -21.08 20.24 7.46
C VAL A 665 -20.50 19.15 8.38
N ALA A 666 -20.51 19.36 9.69
CA ALA A 666 -20.02 18.37 10.65
C ALA A 666 -20.88 17.09 10.67
N GLU A 667 -22.19 17.20 10.49
CA GLU A 667 -23.11 16.06 10.43
C GLU A 667 -22.96 15.30 9.12
N GLU A 668 -22.96 15.99 7.97
CA GLU A 668 -22.77 15.39 6.65
C GLU A 668 -21.44 14.63 6.57
N THR A 669 -20.37 15.20 7.14
CA THR A 669 -19.03 14.58 7.16
C THR A 669 -18.85 13.56 8.28
N GLY A 670 -19.77 13.45 9.23
CA GLY A 670 -19.66 12.57 10.40
C GLY A 670 -18.68 13.05 11.49
N GLU A 671 -17.96 14.16 11.27
CA GLU A 671 -17.02 14.75 12.24
C GLU A 671 -17.73 15.26 13.51
N ILE A 672 -19.06 15.48 13.45
CA ILE A 672 -19.88 15.89 14.60
C ILE A 672 -19.73 14.96 15.81
N VAL A 673 -19.44 13.66 15.59
CA VAL A 673 -19.23 12.70 16.67
C VAL A 673 -17.94 13.01 17.46
N ALA A 674 -16.85 13.26 16.76
CA ALA A 674 -15.57 13.61 17.37
C ALA A 674 -15.61 15.01 18.01
N ILE A 675 -16.26 15.97 17.33
CA ILE A 675 -16.47 17.32 17.85
C ILE A 675 -17.30 17.28 19.12
N GLY A 676 -18.41 16.54 19.13
CA GLY A 676 -19.27 16.44 20.30
C GLY A 676 -18.59 15.75 21.49
N ALA A 677 -17.76 14.74 21.26
CA ALA A 677 -16.94 14.15 22.33
C ALA A 677 -15.97 15.18 22.94
N TRP A 678 -15.35 16.02 22.10
CA TRP A 678 -14.51 17.13 22.57
C TRP A 678 -15.33 18.18 23.34
N VAL A 679 -16.53 18.54 22.86
CA VAL A 679 -17.43 19.49 23.54
C VAL A 679 -17.80 18.96 24.93
N ILE A 680 -18.23 17.70 25.05
CA ILE A 680 -18.63 17.09 26.33
C ILE A 680 -17.46 17.14 27.33
N ARG A 681 -16.27 16.71 26.92
CA ARG A 681 -15.08 16.75 27.80
C ARG A 681 -14.71 18.17 28.20
N SER A 682 -14.76 19.11 27.27
CA SER A 682 -14.44 20.52 27.51
C SER A 682 -15.43 21.19 28.45
N VAL A 683 -16.72 20.91 28.31
CA VAL A 683 -17.75 21.40 29.24
C VAL A 683 -17.55 20.79 30.62
N CYS A 684 -17.29 19.48 30.74
CA CYS A 684 -17.04 18.85 32.03
C CYS A 684 -15.84 19.48 32.76
N ALA A 685 -14.73 19.69 32.04
CA ALA A 685 -13.56 20.38 32.56
C ALA A 685 -13.87 21.82 33.00
N GLN A 686 -14.64 22.56 32.20
CA GLN A 686 -15.02 23.94 32.52
C GLN A 686 -15.96 24.02 33.74
N VAL A 687 -16.92 23.11 33.86
CA VAL A 687 -17.81 23.01 35.03
C VAL A 687 -17.01 22.72 36.28
N LYS A 688 -15.99 21.84 36.20
CA LYS A 688 -15.10 21.56 37.32
C LYS A 688 -14.36 22.81 37.80
N LEU A 689 -13.91 23.66 36.87
CA LEU A 689 -13.28 24.94 37.20
C LEU A 689 -14.24 25.92 37.88
N TRP A 690 -15.52 25.89 37.50
CA TRP A 690 -16.55 26.74 38.10
C TRP A 690 -17.10 26.22 39.43
N GLU A 691 -17.03 24.91 39.68
CA GLU A 691 -17.65 24.19 40.80
C GLU A 691 -17.57 24.92 42.16
N PRO A 692 -16.42 25.49 42.60
CA PRO A 692 -16.34 26.17 43.89
C PRO A 692 -17.24 27.41 44.03
N ARG A 693 -17.71 27.95 42.90
CA ARG A 693 -18.49 29.19 42.82
C ARG A 693 -19.92 28.96 42.34
N LEU A 694 -20.27 27.74 41.89
CA LEU A 694 -21.58 27.45 41.33
C LEU A 694 -22.66 27.33 42.40
N LYS A 695 -23.77 28.05 42.21
CA LYS A 695 -25.02 27.81 42.95
C LYS A 695 -25.47 26.35 42.87
N ASN A 696 -26.19 25.91 43.89
CA ASN A 696 -26.91 24.63 43.82
C ASN A 696 -27.92 24.67 42.67
N GLY A 697 -27.96 23.60 41.89
CA GLY A 697 -28.86 23.48 40.73
C GLY A 697 -28.36 24.14 39.45
N PHE A 698 -27.19 24.79 39.42
CA PHE A 698 -26.62 25.32 38.19
C PHE A 698 -26.26 24.19 37.22
N LYS A 699 -26.76 24.28 35.98
CA LYS A 699 -26.52 23.29 34.89
C LYS A 699 -25.86 23.94 33.68
N VAL A 700 -25.08 23.15 32.95
CA VAL A 700 -24.60 23.51 31.61
C VAL A 700 -25.26 22.61 30.57
N ALA A 701 -26.01 23.22 29.65
CA ALA A 701 -26.67 22.54 28.55
C ALA A 701 -25.73 22.31 27.37
N ILE A 702 -25.80 21.12 26.77
CA ILE A 702 -25.01 20.68 25.63
C ILE A 702 -25.97 20.12 24.57
N ASN A 703 -25.92 20.68 23.36
CA ASN A 703 -26.70 20.18 22.23
C ASN A 703 -26.10 18.88 21.70
N ILE A 704 -26.95 17.89 21.45
CA ILE A 704 -26.57 16.59 20.85
C ILE A 704 -27.28 16.46 19.50
N SER A 705 -26.52 16.24 18.43
CA SER A 705 -27.12 16.01 17.11
C SER A 705 -27.78 14.63 17.00
N SER A 706 -28.72 14.47 16.05
CA SER A 706 -29.32 13.17 15.73
C SER A 706 -28.26 12.10 15.48
N LEU A 707 -27.23 12.42 14.67
CA LEU A 707 -26.19 11.45 14.32
C LEU A 707 -25.42 10.97 15.55
N GLN A 708 -25.13 11.86 16.51
CA GLN A 708 -24.48 11.51 17.78
C GLN A 708 -25.37 10.70 18.70
N PHE A 709 -26.66 11.06 18.79
CA PHE A 709 -27.64 10.43 19.66
C PHE A 709 -27.76 8.93 19.39
N TRP A 710 -27.71 8.55 18.12
CA TRP A 710 -27.79 7.15 17.68
C TRP A 710 -26.48 6.35 17.79
N GLN A 711 -25.35 6.99 18.13
CA GLN A 711 -24.08 6.26 18.28
C GLN A 711 -24.02 5.51 19.60
N ASP A 712 -23.61 4.23 19.55
CA ASP A 712 -23.36 3.41 20.74
C ASP A 712 -22.30 4.02 21.68
N GLY A 713 -21.35 4.77 21.12
CA GLY A 713 -20.24 5.38 21.86
C GLY A 713 -20.61 6.62 22.70
N LEU A 714 -21.80 7.19 22.54
CA LEU A 714 -22.21 8.41 23.27
C LEU A 714 -22.19 8.18 24.79
N PHE A 715 -22.75 7.07 25.25
CA PHE A 715 -22.80 6.71 26.66
C PHE A 715 -21.41 6.63 27.29
N THR A 716 -20.52 5.88 26.64
CA THR A 716 -19.13 5.71 27.08
C THR A 716 -18.42 7.06 27.16
N THR A 717 -18.63 7.92 26.17
CA THR A 717 -18.04 9.27 26.14
C THR A 717 -18.48 10.12 27.33
N ILE A 718 -19.78 10.10 27.66
CA ILE A 718 -20.34 10.85 28.79
C ILE A 718 -19.81 10.29 30.12
N GLU A 719 -19.83 8.97 30.29
CA GLU A 719 -19.32 8.31 31.50
C GLU A 719 -17.83 8.61 31.75
N GLU A 720 -17.01 8.54 30.70
CA GLU A 720 -15.58 8.88 30.78
C GLU A 720 -15.39 10.35 31.13
N ALA A 721 -16.09 11.27 30.47
CA ALA A 721 -15.95 12.70 30.74
C ALA A 721 -16.35 13.08 32.18
N LEU A 722 -17.43 12.46 32.70
CA LEU A 722 -17.85 12.62 34.09
C LEU A 722 -16.83 12.04 35.07
N ARG A 723 -16.29 10.85 34.78
CA ARG A 723 -15.27 10.20 35.60
C ARG A 723 -13.98 11.01 35.65
N ASP A 724 -13.51 11.51 34.50
CA ASP A 724 -12.25 12.24 34.38
C ASP A 724 -12.31 13.61 35.06
N SER A 725 -13.46 14.29 34.98
CA SER A 725 -13.65 15.61 35.60
C SER A 725 -14.06 15.54 37.07
N GLY A 726 -14.72 14.46 37.49
CA GLY A 726 -15.25 14.29 38.83
C GLY A 726 -16.33 15.32 39.21
N ILE A 727 -17.13 15.78 38.23
CA ILE A 727 -18.31 16.63 38.49
C ILE A 727 -19.55 15.77 38.76
N ALA A 728 -20.53 16.32 39.48
CA ALA A 728 -21.82 15.66 39.62
C ALA A 728 -22.57 15.61 38.26
N PRO A 729 -23.13 14.46 37.85
CA PRO A 729 -23.87 14.34 36.59
C PRO A 729 -25.03 15.33 36.46
N THR A 730 -25.65 15.71 37.58
CA THR A 730 -26.73 16.70 37.66
C THR A 730 -26.33 18.11 37.23
N ARG A 731 -25.04 18.36 36.96
CA ARG A 731 -24.53 19.63 36.42
C ARG A 731 -24.62 19.69 34.90
N LEU A 732 -24.91 18.58 34.23
CA LEU A 732 -25.04 18.53 32.78
C LEU A 732 -26.50 18.38 32.38
N GLU A 733 -26.88 19.09 31.31
CA GLU A 733 -28.14 18.93 30.61
C GLU A 733 -27.83 18.64 29.14
N PHE A 734 -28.51 17.66 28.55
CA PHE A 734 -28.40 17.37 27.12
C PHE A 734 -29.68 17.78 26.41
N ASP A 735 -29.53 18.56 25.36
CA ASP A 735 -30.62 19.03 24.50
C ASP A 735 -30.70 18.09 23.28
N ILE A 736 -31.86 17.47 23.10
CA ILE A 736 -32.19 16.58 21.97
C ILE A 736 -33.34 17.21 21.21
N THR A 737 -33.25 17.23 19.88
CA THR A 737 -34.31 17.83 19.05
C THR A 737 -35.53 16.91 18.97
N GLU A 738 -36.69 17.51 18.72
CA GLU A 738 -37.93 16.77 18.46
C GLU A 738 -37.79 15.77 17.30
N ASP A 739 -37.11 16.17 16.22
CA ASP A 739 -36.93 15.32 15.04
C ASP A 739 -36.16 14.03 15.38
N THR A 740 -35.11 14.11 16.21
CA THR A 740 -34.37 12.91 16.65
C THR A 740 -35.25 11.92 17.38
N ILE A 741 -36.23 12.38 18.18
CA ILE A 741 -37.11 11.47 18.93
C ILE A 741 -38.12 10.80 18.01
N LEU A 742 -38.66 11.54 17.04
CA LEU A 742 -39.68 11.05 16.11
C LEU A 742 -39.11 10.09 15.04
N GLU A 743 -37.79 10.10 14.81
CA GLU A 743 -37.11 9.15 13.92
C GLU A 743 -37.32 7.68 14.37
N ASP A 744 -37.14 7.38 15.66
CA ASP A 744 -37.47 6.08 16.27
C ASP A 744 -37.82 6.26 17.76
N GLU A 745 -39.12 6.38 18.04
CA GLU A 745 -39.64 6.65 19.39
C GLU A 745 -39.23 5.58 20.42
N THR A 746 -39.21 4.31 20.00
CA THR A 746 -38.96 3.18 20.91
C THR A 746 -37.49 3.15 21.31
N GLN A 747 -36.60 3.29 20.32
CA GLN A 747 -35.17 3.32 20.56
C GLN A 747 -34.74 4.61 21.28
N ALA A 748 -35.28 5.77 20.88
CA ALA A 748 -35.00 7.05 21.54
C ALA A 748 -35.39 7.00 23.03
N THR A 749 -36.56 6.46 23.36
CA THR A 749 -36.99 6.29 24.75
C THR A 749 -36.02 5.43 25.55
N ALA A 750 -35.51 4.34 24.97
CA ALA A 750 -34.53 3.46 25.62
C ALA A 750 -33.19 4.19 25.87
N ILE A 751 -32.70 4.94 24.89
CA ILE A 751 -31.47 5.74 24.99
C ILE A 751 -31.62 6.82 26.06
N LEU A 752 -32.71 7.59 26.03
CA LEU A 752 -32.97 8.65 27.01
C LEU A 752 -33.08 8.09 28.44
N ARG A 753 -33.73 6.94 28.64
CA ARG A 753 -33.77 6.28 29.96
C ARG A 753 -32.39 5.88 30.45
N ARG A 754 -31.56 5.36 29.55
CA ARG A 754 -30.17 5.03 29.88
C ARG A 754 -29.36 6.26 30.24
N LEU A 755 -29.55 7.38 29.52
CA LEU A 755 -28.87 8.65 29.85
C LEU A 755 -29.35 9.15 31.22
N LYS A 756 -30.65 9.09 31.49
CA LYS A 756 -31.23 9.49 32.77
C LYS A 756 -30.66 8.70 33.96
N MET A 757 -30.37 7.41 33.77
CA MET A 757 -29.73 6.58 34.81
C MET A 757 -28.32 7.05 35.18
N LEU A 758 -27.62 7.79 34.32
CA LEU A 758 -26.35 8.44 34.66
C LEU A 758 -26.53 9.63 35.61
N GLY A 759 -27.76 10.14 35.76
CA GLY A 759 -28.08 11.29 36.61
C GLY A 759 -27.95 12.65 35.93
N VAL A 760 -27.84 12.67 34.60
CA VAL A 760 -27.83 13.91 33.80
C VAL A 760 -29.25 14.40 33.54
N SER A 761 -29.39 15.70 33.28
CA SER A 761 -30.67 16.26 32.84
C SER A 761 -30.88 16.14 31.34
N LEU A 762 -32.14 16.03 30.92
CA LEU A 762 -32.52 15.88 29.51
C LEU A 762 -33.56 16.93 29.14
N ALA A 763 -33.36 17.60 28.01
CA ALA A 763 -34.26 18.59 27.49
C ALA A 763 -34.68 18.27 26.05
N LEU A 764 -35.94 18.57 25.73
CA LEU A 764 -36.44 18.53 24.36
C LEU A 764 -36.35 19.92 23.75
N ASP A 765 -35.55 20.04 22.69
CA ASP A 765 -35.30 21.29 21.98
C ASP A 765 -36.20 21.45 20.74
N GLY A 766 -36.66 22.67 20.49
CA GLY A 766 -37.50 23.01 19.34
C GLY A 766 -38.93 22.46 19.36
N PHE A 767 -39.46 22.05 20.51
CA PHE A 767 -40.75 21.33 20.66
C PHE A 767 -41.93 21.94 19.90
N ASN A 768 -42.61 21.15 19.05
CA ASN A 768 -43.81 21.54 18.32
C ASN A 768 -45.06 20.76 18.80
N PRO A 769 -46.05 21.44 19.42
CA PRO A 769 -47.25 20.77 19.93
C PRO A 769 -48.12 20.11 18.85
N HIS A 770 -47.89 20.39 17.56
CA HIS A 770 -48.63 19.76 16.47
C HIS A 770 -47.98 18.47 15.94
N ARG A 771 -46.76 18.15 16.35
CA ARG A 771 -45.99 17.02 15.82
C ARG A 771 -45.78 15.91 16.84
N THR A 772 -45.59 16.25 18.11
CA THR A 772 -45.38 15.27 19.17
C THR A 772 -46.69 14.89 19.86
N ASP A 773 -46.98 13.59 19.90
CA ASP A 773 -48.11 13.05 20.66
C ASP A 773 -47.90 13.29 22.18
N PRO A 774 -48.88 13.85 22.90
CA PRO A 774 -48.82 13.99 24.36
C PRO A 774 -48.51 12.68 25.10
N ASP A 775 -48.99 11.53 24.60
CA ASP A 775 -48.73 10.22 25.22
C ASP A 775 -47.25 9.83 25.08
N LEU A 776 -46.64 10.12 23.94
CA LEU A 776 -45.20 9.96 23.74
C LEU A 776 -44.44 10.86 24.70
N LEU A 777 -44.78 12.15 24.77
CA LEU A 777 -44.10 13.12 25.63
C LEU A 777 -44.12 12.72 27.11
N GLN A 778 -45.24 12.15 27.58
CA GLN A 778 -45.37 11.63 28.95
C GLN A 778 -44.45 10.43 29.22
N SER A 779 -44.11 9.64 28.21
CA SER A 779 -43.28 8.44 28.35
C SER A 779 -41.76 8.71 28.40
N LEU A 780 -41.35 9.90 27.94
CA LEU A 780 -39.95 10.32 27.82
C LEU A 780 -39.42 10.87 29.16
N PRO A 781 -38.19 10.49 29.59
CA PRO A 781 -37.63 10.88 30.88
C PRO A 781 -37.01 12.30 30.88
N LEU A 782 -37.74 13.28 30.35
CA LEU A 782 -37.30 14.67 30.21
C LEU A 782 -37.39 15.44 31.53
N ASP A 783 -36.63 16.54 31.65
CA ASP A 783 -36.72 17.52 32.73
C ASP A 783 -37.22 18.89 32.23
N CYS A 784 -37.06 19.15 30.94
CA CYS A 784 -37.17 20.47 30.38
C CYS A 784 -37.73 20.44 28.95
N LEU A 785 -38.57 21.41 28.64
CA LEU A 785 -39.14 21.66 27.33
C LEU A 785 -38.69 23.05 26.86
N LYS A 786 -37.98 23.10 25.72
CA LYS A 786 -37.43 24.35 25.19
C LYS A 786 -38.18 24.78 23.93
N VAL A 787 -38.56 26.06 23.89
CA VAL A 787 -39.38 26.68 22.83
C VAL A 787 -38.56 27.75 22.11
N ASP A 788 -38.39 27.59 20.79
CA ASP A 788 -37.54 28.45 19.97
C ASP A 788 -38.14 29.81 19.61
N GLN A 789 -37.25 30.74 19.26
CA GLN A 789 -37.57 32.10 18.86
C GLN A 789 -38.59 32.19 17.73
N GLN A 790 -38.57 31.28 16.75
CA GLN A 790 -39.54 31.31 15.64
C GLN A 790 -40.99 31.20 16.15
N LYS A 791 -41.20 30.52 17.28
CA LYS A 791 -42.51 30.41 17.95
C LYS A 791 -42.76 31.56 18.92
N ILE A 792 -41.79 32.41 19.20
CA ILE A 792 -41.93 33.54 20.12
C ILE A 792 -42.05 34.86 19.33
N GLY A 793 -41.37 35.00 18.19
CA GLY A 793 -41.23 36.24 17.43
C GLY A 793 -42.36 36.58 16.45
N THR A 794 -43.22 35.64 16.06
CA THR A 794 -44.24 35.81 15.00
C THR A 794 -45.48 36.62 15.38
N MET A 795 -45.43 37.44 16.44
CA MET A 795 -46.61 37.80 17.22
C MET A 795 -47.18 39.21 17.08
N ASP A 796 -46.76 40.00 16.10
CA ASP A 796 -47.30 41.35 15.96
C ASP A 796 -48.79 41.41 15.47
N ALA A 797 -49.55 40.29 15.42
CA ALA A 797 -50.96 40.34 15.00
C ALA A 797 -51.95 39.24 15.46
N ASP A 798 -51.59 38.10 16.08
CA ASP A 798 -52.54 36.98 16.28
C ASP A 798 -52.78 36.57 17.77
N PRO A 799 -53.98 36.83 18.34
CA PRO A 799 -54.39 36.36 19.67
C PRO A 799 -54.34 34.84 19.86
N ASN A 800 -54.47 34.05 18.78
CA ASN A 800 -54.42 32.58 18.86
C ASN A 800 -53.03 32.09 19.26
N HIS A 801 -51.98 32.86 18.96
CA HIS A 801 -50.60 32.48 19.21
C HIS A 801 -50.23 32.52 20.70
N ALA A 802 -50.72 33.50 21.44
CA ALA A 802 -50.53 33.58 22.90
C ALA A 802 -51.22 32.42 23.63
N GLY A 803 -52.38 31.96 23.12
CA GLY A 803 -53.08 30.78 23.63
C GLY A 803 -52.26 29.50 23.44
N LEU A 804 -51.58 29.35 22.30
CA LEU A 804 -50.69 28.23 22.01
C LEU A 804 -49.51 28.18 23.00
N LEU A 805 -48.80 29.30 23.20
CA LEU A 805 -47.69 29.36 24.15
C LEU A 805 -48.12 28.98 25.56
N LYS A 806 -49.26 29.49 26.01
CA LYS A 806 -49.79 29.17 27.33
C LYS A 806 -50.13 27.68 27.46
N SER A 807 -50.70 27.09 26.40
CA SER A 807 -50.99 25.64 26.36
C SER A 807 -49.71 24.80 26.43
N ILE A 808 -48.62 25.23 25.79
CA ILE A 808 -47.31 24.56 25.86
C ILE A 808 -46.75 24.60 27.30
N VAL A 809 -46.81 25.76 27.96
CA VAL A 809 -46.36 25.90 29.35
C VAL A 809 -47.22 25.05 30.29
N GLU A 810 -48.54 25.09 30.14
CA GLU A 810 -49.47 24.26 30.94
C GLU A 810 -49.20 22.76 30.75
N LEU A 811 -48.91 22.32 29.51
CA LEU A 811 -48.51 20.95 29.23
C LEU A 811 -47.19 20.59 29.93
N ALA A 812 -46.16 21.43 29.80
CA ALA A 812 -44.87 21.22 30.47
C ALA A 812 -45.06 21.07 31.99
N HIS A 813 -45.81 21.98 32.63
CA HIS A 813 -46.08 21.93 34.06
C HIS A 813 -46.92 20.72 34.48
N THR A 814 -47.88 20.30 33.66
CA THR A 814 -48.66 19.08 33.89
C THR A 814 -47.78 17.83 33.91
N LEU A 815 -46.74 17.81 33.06
CA LEU A 815 -45.74 16.76 33.00
C LEU A 815 -44.56 16.96 33.97
N GLN A 816 -44.63 17.97 34.85
CA GLN A 816 -43.58 18.33 35.79
C GLN A 816 -42.24 18.71 35.13
N LEU A 817 -42.29 19.22 33.90
CA LEU A 817 -41.15 19.72 33.13
C LEU A 817 -41.01 21.24 33.32
N GLN A 818 -39.78 21.74 33.25
CA GLN A 818 -39.51 23.19 33.18
C GLN A 818 -39.73 23.70 31.76
N ALA A 819 -40.43 24.82 31.61
CA ALA A 819 -40.63 25.50 30.32
C ALA A 819 -39.57 26.60 30.12
N VAL A 820 -38.84 26.52 29.00
CA VAL A 820 -37.76 27.45 28.67
C VAL A 820 -38.04 28.15 27.34
N ALA A 821 -37.97 29.47 27.34
CA ALA A 821 -38.10 30.30 26.15
C ALA A 821 -36.71 30.67 25.60
N LYS A 822 -36.38 30.27 24.36
CA LYS A 822 -35.11 30.55 23.67
C LYS A 822 -35.23 31.70 22.67
N GLY A 823 -34.12 32.42 22.48
CA GLY A 823 -33.94 33.49 21.49
C GLY A 823 -34.80 34.74 21.73
N ILE A 824 -34.95 35.16 22.98
CA ILE A 824 -35.58 36.44 23.32
C ILE A 824 -34.69 37.62 22.90
N GLU A 825 -35.21 38.48 22.02
CA GLU A 825 -34.47 39.62 21.46
C GLU A 825 -35.13 40.96 21.79
N ARG A 826 -36.45 41.00 21.97
CA ARG A 826 -37.22 42.24 22.23
C ARG A 826 -37.82 42.27 23.63
N PRO A 827 -37.91 43.44 24.28
CA PRO A 827 -38.57 43.59 25.58
C PRO A 827 -40.03 43.12 25.59
N GLU A 828 -40.73 43.25 24.47
CA GLU A 828 -42.12 42.81 24.29
C GLU A 828 -42.23 41.28 24.41
N GLU A 829 -41.32 40.54 23.77
CA GLU A 829 -41.23 39.08 23.86
C GLU A 829 -40.97 38.63 25.30
N LEU A 830 -40.10 39.35 26.03
CA LEU A 830 -39.83 39.08 27.45
C LEU A 830 -41.05 39.29 28.33
N GLN A 831 -41.87 40.31 28.06
CA GLN A 831 -43.09 40.52 28.82
C GLN A 831 -44.10 39.41 28.53
N GLN A 832 -44.22 39.03 27.26
CA GLN A 832 -45.14 37.98 26.85
C GLN A 832 -44.83 36.62 27.47
N ILE A 833 -43.57 36.17 27.46
CA ILE A 833 -43.22 34.89 28.08
C ILE A 833 -43.45 34.89 29.60
N LYS A 834 -43.37 36.07 30.26
CA LYS A 834 -43.76 36.21 31.67
C LYS A 834 -45.27 36.08 31.85
N ASP A 835 -46.05 36.69 30.97
CA ASP A 835 -47.52 36.60 30.99
C ASP A 835 -48.01 35.17 30.68
N CYS A 836 -47.24 34.43 29.87
CA CYS A 836 -47.44 33.01 29.61
C CYS A 836 -46.87 32.08 30.69
N HIS A 837 -46.24 32.62 31.74
CA HIS A 837 -45.68 31.87 32.88
C HIS A 837 -44.55 30.88 32.53
N PHE A 838 -43.69 31.21 31.56
CA PHE A 838 -42.44 30.45 31.36
C PHE A 838 -41.56 30.48 32.61
N ASP A 839 -40.82 29.40 32.86
CA ASP A 839 -39.93 29.28 34.02
C ASP A 839 -38.60 30.00 33.79
N LEU A 840 -37.98 29.73 32.64
CA LEU A 840 -36.66 30.22 32.27
C LEU A 840 -36.67 30.91 30.90
N ALA A 841 -35.71 31.81 30.70
CA ALA A 841 -35.53 32.53 29.44
C ALA A 841 -34.05 32.62 29.05
N GLN A 842 -33.81 32.59 27.74
CA GLN A 842 -32.51 32.76 27.12
C GLN A 842 -32.65 33.59 25.83
N GLY A 843 -31.71 34.48 25.57
CA GLY A 843 -31.69 35.26 24.32
C GLY A 843 -30.81 36.49 24.39
N PHE A 844 -30.62 37.17 23.26
CA PHE A 844 -29.73 38.34 23.16
C PHE A 844 -30.17 39.53 24.00
N LEU A 845 -31.47 39.65 24.32
CA LEU A 845 -31.96 40.65 25.26
C LEU A 845 -31.40 40.42 26.67
N THR A 846 -31.24 39.16 27.06
CA THR A 846 -30.75 38.79 28.40
C THR A 846 -29.22 38.82 28.47
N ALA A 847 -28.56 38.08 27.59
CA ALA A 847 -27.12 38.06 27.44
C ALA A 847 -26.73 37.43 26.10
N ARG A 848 -25.69 37.98 25.45
CA ARG A 848 -25.03 37.32 24.32
C ARG A 848 -24.13 36.18 24.84
N PRO A 849 -23.78 35.19 24.00
CA PRO A 849 -22.79 34.18 24.34
C PRO A 849 -21.44 34.82 24.71
N ILE A 850 -20.87 34.42 25.84
CA ILE A 850 -19.61 34.97 26.38
C ILE A 850 -18.56 33.89 26.60
N ALA A 851 -17.28 34.27 26.59
CA ALA A 851 -16.20 33.33 26.87
C ALA A 851 -16.22 32.88 28.33
N ALA A 852 -15.67 31.70 28.63
CA ALA A 852 -15.64 31.15 29.98
C ALA A 852 -15.01 32.09 31.03
N ASP A 853 -13.92 32.77 30.66
CA ASP A 853 -13.22 33.72 31.56
C ASP A 853 -14.06 34.97 31.86
N ALA A 854 -14.94 35.36 30.93
CA ALA A 854 -15.86 36.47 31.10
C ALA A 854 -17.09 36.08 31.93
N PHE A 855 -17.30 34.79 32.18
CA PHE A 855 -18.32 34.27 33.09
C PHE A 855 -17.89 34.53 34.55
N SER A 856 -17.96 35.81 34.94
CA SER A 856 -17.43 36.33 36.21
C SER A 856 -18.09 35.73 37.47
N PRO A 857 -17.48 35.88 38.66
CA PRO A 857 -18.10 35.47 39.93
C PRO A 857 -19.50 36.03 40.15
N ARG A 858 -19.83 37.21 39.58
CA ARG A 858 -21.18 37.80 39.70
C ARG A 858 -22.27 37.02 38.95
N HIS A 859 -21.88 36.13 38.03
CA HIS A 859 -22.80 35.26 37.30
C HIS A 859 -22.89 33.85 37.92
N LEU A 860 -21.84 33.44 38.65
CA LEU A 860 -21.72 32.12 39.26
C LEU A 860 -22.23 32.10 40.71
N CYS A 861 -22.02 33.19 41.46
CA CYS A 861 -22.33 33.33 42.90
C CYS A 861 -23.76 33.73 43.20
#